data_AF-A0A0V1D4F7-F1
#
_entry.id   AF-A0A0V1D4F7-F1
#
_cell.length_a   1.000
_cell.length_b   1.000
_cell.length_c   1.000
_cell.angle_alpha   90.00
_cell.angle_beta   90.00
_cell.angle_gamma   90.00
#
_symmetry.space_group_name_H-M   'P 1'
#
loop_
_entity.id
_entity.type
_entity.pdbx_description
1 polymer ?
#
loop_
_entity_poly.entity_id
_entity_poly.type
_entity_poly.pdbx_seq_one_letter_code
_entity_poly.pdbx_strand_id
1 'polypeptide(L)'
;MVDRNLPQQQRPREHRRGSVIDYWKNKVGFCTAMIRLSLARLSASSYFVNCGIVVNEMEAEIAKPLADFAYSLYQLEEAGNVFFSPVSIFLALAMVFFGSNGNTNTQLLNVMFKAGWNKNHTKMAMQSLVSSLTIDEFYDASLKLANRLYADNHYPILPSFLEDVKKYLSSDLVSINFGDTEATRLQINNWVSNQTNHKINDLLQSGTVEANTRLIAVNAIYFKASWDNVFDKKHTKPRKFYTTPHSSVEIPMMTHRDGYSYYETKDYQLLGMDYYPNYLKMFVLLPKSGKTLTELQQKFNGESLLSLVSKVRSAEVKVTIPKMKFDQQMNVVEALKKLGIKDLFNPEKADLSGICVKEKLHVSDIAHKAYLEFNEEGTEAAAATAVRIVPMSAVMYEKKFEFVADHPFLFFIFDSRSKAILFIGRFSAVEHKMESKSFNEVTEFIWKLFQKIKSSKRVSECIFLSPMSILHATGMAYFGAAGKTKLEIQRAIFGDAAKEKDVRALFVEINKILTTESKNFNKVKLLVANCIYIQEGFKLLTPYVEDIKKISSDIIEVDFMDIKEARLVINQWICNKTERKIENLIPPGLLQPITTSVIANAIYFKAQWARRFEVQNTVNSDFFCDEIRRIKVKMMRDKQEFYYYENELCQLLGISYKENNFWMYILLPKQRFALEEMENSLTSSQLTEMFQNGAMVDVTVKIPKFTFTSALNMKDVLTELGMGIIFDGENADFSKICKRKDIFVSDILHKAFLEVNEEGTEAAAATSVTMTDKAAVMPSKQLFFVADHPFLFLICNPKNCIPLFLGRYTGLNVRMMSKATIMLDSSNKFITEALSNQFSNALAGNRLESVNFHFKDFDGVAYHMSNPNDDKNKIMLSIYLSYYEELQEHGINERIRQEYGVYVAEIPEPQYNISLIYDLTEIPQKYDDLIFKAARLKRNCLASVFEKYFEFQERGDAGQNRAVIHYREDETMYVEAKSDRVTVIFSTVFNDPADIIIGKIFLQEIHGKRASQTAPQVIFSLGEPPLELKNSNARISEGIGYVTFVLLPKHTCKASRDNTIDLLSIFRSYLHYHIKGTKAFIQSRMRSKTDEFLKILNRAKPKVIPERKTIMGRTFEKEE
;
A
#
# COMPACT_ATOMS: atom_id res chain seq x y z
N MET A 1 -6.11 10.70 70.63
CA MET A 1 -6.91 11.57 69.75
C MET A 1 -5.93 12.20 68.78
N VAL A 2 -5.98 11.80 67.50
CA VAL A 2 -6.35 12.68 66.38
C VAL A 2 -5.54 13.97 66.40
N ASP A 3 -4.53 14.10 65.54
CA ASP A 3 -4.66 15.01 64.41
C ASP A 3 -3.55 14.87 63.35
N ARG A 4 -3.86 15.48 62.20
CA ARG A 4 -3.38 15.26 60.85
C ARG A 4 -1.97 15.75 60.51
N ASN A 5 -1.43 15.03 59.52
CA ASN A 5 -0.58 15.42 58.40
C ASN A 5 0.91 15.71 58.59
N LEU A 6 1.64 14.91 57.80
CA LEU A 6 3.07 14.68 57.68
C LEU A 6 3.80 15.75 56.84
N PRO A 7 5.14 15.82 56.96
CA PRO A 7 5.96 16.93 56.50
C PRO A 7 6.82 16.64 55.25
N GLN A 8 7.46 17.72 54.79
CA GLN A 8 8.57 17.77 53.84
C GLN A 8 9.90 17.22 54.40
N GLN A 9 10.66 16.58 53.50
CA GLN A 9 12.11 16.67 53.27
C GLN A 9 13.17 16.37 54.37
N GLN A 10 14.13 15.52 53.96
CA GLN A 10 15.61 15.63 54.04
C GLN A 10 16.42 14.51 54.76
N ARG A 11 17.22 13.80 53.92
CA ARG A 11 18.61 13.30 54.11
C ARG A 11 18.84 12.05 55.04
N PRO A 12 20.05 11.41 55.06
CA PRO A 12 20.45 10.25 54.23
C PRO A 12 21.21 9.12 55.02
N ARG A 13 21.90 8.20 54.31
CA ARG A 13 22.91 7.18 54.74
C ARG A 13 22.32 5.80 55.14
N GLU A 14 22.92 4.63 54.90
CA GLU A 14 24.32 4.14 54.80
C GLU A 14 24.39 2.96 53.78
N HIS A 15 25.40 2.75 52.92
CA HIS A 15 26.81 2.36 53.11
C HIS A 15 27.10 0.96 53.71
N ARG A 16 27.55 0.01 52.86
CA ARG A 16 28.75 -0.87 53.00
C ARG A 16 28.91 -1.67 51.68
N ARG A 17 29.92 -1.39 50.84
CA ARG A 17 31.36 -1.82 50.88
C ARG A 17 31.50 -3.36 50.84
N GLY A 18 32.23 -3.98 49.91
CA GLY A 18 33.00 -3.46 48.76
C GLY A 18 34.09 -4.45 48.31
N SER A 19 34.65 -4.21 47.14
CA SER A 19 36.08 -4.39 46.81
C SER A 19 36.36 -3.34 45.73
N VAL A 20 37.05 -2.22 45.99
CA VAL A 20 38.49 -2.11 46.24
C VAL A 20 39.27 -2.95 45.23
N ILE A 21 39.35 -2.48 43.98
CA ILE A 21 40.48 -2.66 43.05
C ILE A 21 40.36 -1.79 41.76
N ASP A 22 39.16 -1.37 41.32
CA ASP A 22 39.03 -0.81 39.95
C ASP A 22 38.99 0.71 39.77
N TYR A 23 38.96 1.53 40.83
CA TYR A 23 38.77 2.99 40.67
C TYR A 23 40.00 3.88 40.93
N TRP A 24 41.18 3.33 41.29
CA TRP A 24 42.40 4.14 41.50
C TRP A 24 43.72 3.46 41.06
N LYS A 25 43.70 2.72 39.93
CA LYS A 25 44.90 2.52 39.11
C LYS A 25 44.87 3.46 37.91
N ASN A 26 45.16 4.73 38.23
CA ASN A 26 45.83 5.76 37.44
C ASN A 26 46.09 5.42 35.97
N LYS A 27 45.67 6.26 35.02
CA LYS A 27 46.34 7.55 34.77
C LYS A 27 47.88 7.45 34.70
N VAL A 28 48.42 6.43 34.06
CA VAL A 28 49.72 6.45 33.35
C VAL A 28 49.63 5.47 32.18
N GLY A 29 49.46 5.98 30.96
CA GLY A 29 49.39 5.16 29.75
C GLY A 29 49.44 5.98 28.46
N PHE A 30 50.04 7.18 28.54
CA PHE A 30 50.24 8.08 27.40
C PHE A 30 51.69 7.99 26.86
N CYS A 31 52.47 6.98 27.27
CA CYS A 31 53.87 6.79 26.84
C CYS A 31 54.25 5.34 26.46
N THR A 32 53.30 4.41 26.31
CA THR A 32 53.60 3.00 25.96
C THR A 32 52.97 2.52 24.64
N ALA A 33 52.38 3.43 23.86
CA ALA A 33 51.98 3.18 22.46
C ALA A 33 52.98 3.76 21.42
N MET A 34 53.97 4.54 21.86
CA MET A 34 54.98 5.20 21.00
C MET A 34 56.33 4.45 20.91
N ILE A 35 56.49 3.32 21.61
CA ILE A 35 57.76 2.55 21.63
C ILE A 35 57.63 1.16 20.99
N ARG A 36 56.45 0.77 20.49
CA ARG A 36 56.30 -0.42 19.62
C ARG A 36 56.24 -0.13 18.12
N LEU A 37 56.37 1.14 17.72
CA LEU A 37 56.41 1.59 16.32
C LEU A 37 57.84 1.81 15.77
N SER A 38 58.87 1.50 16.56
CA SER A 38 60.28 1.79 16.23
C SER A 38 61.20 0.57 16.10
N LEU A 39 60.69 -0.67 16.13
CA LEU A 39 61.54 -1.88 16.07
C LEU A 39 61.14 -2.96 15.04
N ALA A 40 60.34 -2.62 14.02
CA ALA A 40 60.05 -3.52 12.90
C ALA A 40 60.38 -2.93 11.51
N ARG A 41 61.26 -1.93 11.44
CA ARG A 41 61.68 -1.27 10.18
C ARG A 41 63.12 -1.55 9.72
N LEU A 42 63.82 -2.52 10.32
CA LEU A 42 65.21 -2.83 9.97
C LEU A 42 65.42 -4.34 9.75
N SER A 43 64.81 -4.90 8.70
CA SER A 43 65.32 -6.08 7.98
C SER A 43 64.38 -6.49 6.82
N ALA A 44 64.23 -5.67 5.78
CA ALA A 44 63.58 -6.14 4.53
C ALA A 44 63.83 -5.30 3.27
N SER A 45 64.67 -4.26 3.29
CA SER A 45 64.77 -3.33 2.15
C SER A 45 65.74 -3.74 1.03
N SER A 46 66.28 -4.97 1.03
CA SER A 46 67.22 -5.43 0.00
C SER A 46 66.68 -6.53 -0.93
N TYR A 47 65.45 -7.03 -0.73
CA TYR A 47 64.85 -8.05 -1.62
C TYR A 47 63.64 -7.57 -2.44
N PHE A 48 63.09 -6.38 -2.18
CA PHE A 48 61.84 -5.93 -2.84
C PHE A 48 62.02 -5.25 -4.21
N VAL A 49 63.23 -4.84 -4.59
CA VAL A 49 63.43 -4.07 -5.83
C VAL A 49 63.24 -4.93 -7.10
N ASN A 50 63.51 -6.24 -7.04
CA ASN A 50 63.27 -7.13 -8.19
C ASN A 50 61.84 -7.71 -8.25
N CYS A 51 61.12 -7.79 -7.11
CA CYS A 51 59.74 -8.32 -7.10
C CYS A 51 58.70 -7.25 -7.45
N GLY A 52 58.95 -5.97 -7.12
CA GLY A 52 58.04 -4.85 -7.42
C GLY A 52 57.95 -4.47 -8.91
N ILE A 53 58.92 -4.88 -9.73
CA ILE A 53 58.89 -4.63 -11.19
C ILE A 53 57.94 -5.63 -11.88
N VAL A 54 57.97 -6.91 -11.50
CA VAL A 54 57.12 -7.97 -12.10
C VAL A 54 55.65 -7.81 -11.69
N VAL A 55 55.38 -7.39 -10.44
CA VAL A 55 54.02 -7.16 -9.91
C VAL A 55 53.33 -5.98 -10.61
N ASN A 56 54.06 -4.89 -10.88
CA ASN A 56 53.53 -3.74 -11.63
C ASN A 56 53.18 -4.04 -13.09
N GLU A 57 53.89 -4.97 -13.75
CA GLU A 57 53.60 -5.37 -15.13
C GLU A 57 52.32 -6.22 -15.24
N MET A 58 52.09 -7.15 -14.30
CA MET A 58 50.89 -8.00 -14.29
C MET A 58 49.60 -7.24 -13.91
N GLU A 59 49.67 -6.25 -13.02
CA GLU A 59 48.52 -5.39 -12.68
C GLU A 59 48.05 -4.55 -13.86
N ALA A 60 48.99 -4.05 -14.68
CA ALA A 60 48.68 -3.35 -15.92
C ALA A 60 48.07 -4.28 -16.99
N GLU A 61 48.38 -5.58 -16.94
CA GLU A 61 47.92 -6.58 -17.91
C GLU A 61 46.45 -6.95 -17.73
N ILE A 62 45.98 -7.11 -16.48
CA ILE A 62 44.58 -7.45 -16.16
C ILE A 62 43.61 -6.27 -16.27
N ALA A 63 44.13 -5.04 -16.13
CA ALA A 63 43.34 -3.83 -16.19
C ALA A 63 42.59 -3.65 -17.53
N LYS A 64 43.22 -4.03 -18.65
CA LYS A 64 42.61 -3.91 -19.99
C LYS A 64 41.45 -4.90 -20.19
N PRO A 65 41.62 -6.23 -19.99
CA PRO A 65 40.50 -7.17 -20.01
C PRO A 65 39.37 -6.78 -19.05
N LEU A 66 39.70 -6.36 -17.83
CA LEU A 66 38.70 -5.92 -16.86
C LEU A 66 37.93 -4.70 -17.34
N ALA A 67 38.60 -3.69 -17.92
CA ALA A 67 37.94 -2.51 -18.45
C ALA A 67 37.05 -2.84 -19.65
N ASP A 68 37.49 -3.72 -20.55
CA ASP A 68 36.68 -4.14 -21.70
C ASP A 68 35.47 -4.97 -21.27
N PHE A 69 35.64 -5.85 -20.30
CA PHE A 69 34.54 -6.59 -19.66
C PHE A 69 33.55 -5.63 -19.00
N ALA A 70 34.05 -4.65 -18.22
CA ALA A 70 33.24 -3.63 -17.58
C ALA A 70 32.38 -2.85 -18.58
N TYR A 71 33.01 -2.43 -19.69
CA TYR A 71 32.34 -1.66 -20.71
C TYR A 71 31.33 -2.50 -21.51
N SER A 72 31.66 -3.77 -21.78
CA SER A 72 30.77 -4.70 -22.48
C SER A 72 29.50 -4.98 -21.65
N LEU A 73 29.63 -5.18 -20.34
CA LEU A 73 28.49 -5.29 -19.44
C LEU A 73 27.66 -4.00 -19.43
N TYR A 74 28.32 -2.84 -19.34
CA TYR A 74 27.67 -1.54 -19.32
C TYR A 74 26.85 -1.27 -20.61
N GLN A 75 27.34 -1.72 -21.78
CA GLN A 75 26.63 -1.55 -23.05
C GLN A 75 25.35 -2.39 -23.16
N LEU A 76 25.17 -3.43 -22.34
CA LEU A 76 23.96 -4.25 -22.34
C LEU A 76 22.80 -3.61 -21.57
N GLU A 77 23.06 -2.53 -20.81
CA GLU A 77 22.07 -1.82 -20.01
C GLU A 77 21.41 -0.69 -20.83
N GLU A 78 20.16 -0.91 -21.24
CA GLU A 78 19.52 -0.13 -22.30
C GLU A 78 19.01 1.25 -21.82
N ALA A 79 18.53 1.39 -20.57
CA ALA A 79 17.85 2.61 -20.10
C ALA A 79 18.17 3.00 -18.64
N GLY A 80 17.76 4.21 -18.25
CA GLY A 80 17.83 4.68 -16.86
C GLY A 80 19.23 4.82 -16.24
N ASN A 81 19.22 5.00 -14.93
CA ASN A 81 20.42 4.97 -14.10
C ASN A 81 21.02 3.55 -14.07
N VAL A 82 22.31 3.45 -14.35
CA VAL A 82 23.07 2.18 -14.33
C VAL A 82 24.18 2.32 -13.33
N PHE A 83 24.38 1.33 -12.47
CA PHE A 83 25.51 1.30 -11.55
C PHE A 83 25.81 -0.12 -11.09
N PHE A 84 27.05 -0.56 -11.27
CA PHE A 84 27.53 -1.85 -10.80
C PHE A 84 29.05 -1.83 -10.62
N SER A 85 29.59 -2.86 -9.95
CA SER A 85 31.03 -3.03 -9.83
C SER A 85 31.53 -4.16 -10.73
N PRO A 86 32.19 -3.83 -11.85
CA PRO A 86 32.71 -4.83 -12.77
C PRO A 86 33.83 -5.66 -12.12
N VAL A 87 34.71 -5.06 -11.31
CA VAL A 87 35.79 -5.80 -10.62
C VAL A 87 35.23 -6.87 -9.71
N SER A 88 34.14 -6.58 -9.02
CA SER A 88 33.49 -7.51 -8.10
C SER A 88 32.91 -8.71 -8.87
N ILE A 89 32.17 -8.46 -9.95
CA ILE A 89 31.63 -9.52 -10.84
C ILE A 89 32.77 -10.33 -11.46
N PHE A 90 33.84 -9.66 -11.89
CA PHE A 90 35.00 -10.29 -12.51
C PHE A 90 35.69 -11.26 -11.54
N LEU A 91 35.86 -10.88 -10.27
CA LEU A 91 36.40 -11.76 -9.23
C LEU A 91 35.47 -12.96 -8.94
N ALA A 92 34.15 -12.74 -8.97
CA ALA A 92 33.17 -13.82 -8.79
C ALA A 92 33.26 -14.85 -9.92
N LEU A 93 33.38 -14.39 -11.16
CA LEU A 93 33.57 -15.27 -12.31
C LEU A 93 34.96 -15.92 -12.33
N ALA A 94 35.99 -15.27 -11.79
CA ALA A 94 37.32 -15.86 -11.65
C ALA A 94 37.30 -17.10 -10.74
N MET A 95 36.52 -17.07 -9.65
CA MET A 95 36.32 -18.26 -8.79
C MET A 95 35.78 -19.44 -9.60
N VAL A 96 34.78 -19.18 -10.46
CA VAL A 96 34.17 -20.21 -11.31
C VAL A 96 35.13 -20.66 -12.42
N PHE A 97 35.92 -19.73 -12.99
CA PHE A 97 36.91 -20.01 -14.01
C PHE A 97 38.01 -20.96 -13.54
N PHE A 98 38.47 -20.85 -12.28
CA PHE A 98 39.46 -21.78 -11.72
C PHE A 98 38.95 -23.22 -11.71
N GLY A 99 37.65 -23.41 -11.52
CA GLY A 99 37.00 -24.72 -11.45
C GLY A 99 36.37 -25.21 -12.76
N SER A 100 36.40 -24.42 -13.84
CA SER A 100 35.75 -24.77 -15.11
C SER A 100 36.71 -25.47 -16.08
N ASN A 101 36.22 -26.39 -16.90
CA ASN A 101 36.96 -27.07 -17.95
C ASN A 101 36.18 -27.04 -19.29
N GLY A 102 36.74 -27.65 -20.33
CA GLY A 102 36.09 -27.82 -21.63
C GLY A 102 35.59 -26.51 -22.26
N ASN A 103 34.43 -26.58 -22.91
CA ASN A 103 33.83 -25.42 -23.58
C ASN A 103 33.37 -24.33 -22.59
N THR A 104 33.01 -24.71 -21.36
CA THR A 104 32.65 -23.75 -20.30
C THR A 104 33.85 -22.86 -19.97
N ASN A 105 35.05 -23.44 -19.86
CA ASN A 105 36.28 -22.68 -19.65
C ASN A 105 36.60 -21.78 -20.84
N THR A 106 36.47 -22.26 -22.08
CA THR A 106 36.70 -21.46 -23.29
C THR A 106 35.76 -20.26 -23.38
N GLN A 107 34.47 -20.42 -23.05
CA GLN A 107 33.51 -19.32 -23.03
C GLN A 107 33.87 -18.27 -21.98
N LEU A 108 34.20 -18.71 -20.76
CA LEU A 108 34.65 -17.81 -19.69
C LEU A 108 35.94 -17.09 -20.07
N LEU A 109 36.91 -17.82 -20.64
CA LEU A 109 38.16 -17.26 -21.10
C LEU A 109 37.90 -16.16 -22.12
N ASN A 110 37.15 -16.43 -23.20
CA ASN A 110 36.91 -15.47 -24.28
C ASN A 110 36.16 -14.20 -23.84
N VAL A 111 35.24 -14.31 -22.87
CA VAL A 111 34.44 -13.16 -22.41
C VAL A 111 35.17 -12.33 -21.36
N MET A 112 35.90 -12.97 -20.44
CA MET A 112 36.62 -12.27 -19.39
C MET A 112 38.03 -11.81 -19.82
N PHE A 113 38.66 -12.59 -20.69
CA PHE A 113 40.06 -12.46 -21.07
C PHE A 113 40.18 -12.44 -22.60
N LYS A 114 41.04 -11.58 -23.15
CA LYS A 114 41.34 -11.63 -24.59
C LYS A 114 42.15 -12.89 -24.91
N ALA A 115 42.30 -13.23 -26.20
CA ALA A 115 43.11 -14.37 -26.63
C ALA A 115 44.54 -14.32 -26.05
N GLY A 116 45.05 -15.46 -25.56
CA GLY A 116 46.43 -15.61 -25.05
C GLY A 116 46.56 -15.87 -23.55
N TRP A 117 45.48 -15.77 -22.77
CA TRP A 117 45.48 -16.07 -21.33
C TRP A 117 45.36 -17.57 -21.06
N ASN A 118 46.02 -18.06 -20.00
CA ASN A 118 45.91 -19.43 -19.50
C ASN A 118 45.64 -19.44 -17.99
N LYS A 119 45.14 -20.56 -17.45
CA LYS A 119 44.71 -20.66 -16.05
C LYS A 119 45.76 -20.24 -15.01
N ASN A 120 47.04 -20.58 -15.21
CA ASN A 120 48.10 -20.27 -14.24
C ASN A 120 48.45 -18.79 -14.25
N HIS A 121 48.53 -18.19 -15.44
CA HIS A 121 48.73 -16.74 -15.59
C HIS A 121 47.57 -15.96 -14.97
N THR A 122 46.33 -16.39 -15.21
CA THR A 122 45.13 -15.78 -14.63
C THR A 122 45.13 -15.84 -13.11
N LYS A 123 45.54 -16.96 -12.49
CA LYS A 123 45.62 -17.10 -11.02
C LYS A 123 46.54 -16.06 -10.39
N MET A 124 47.74 -15.87 -10.94
CA MET A 124 48.71 -14.88 -10.45
C MET A 124 48.20 -13.45 -10.63
N ALA A 125 47.62 -13.15 -11.80
CA ALA A 125 47.03 -11.84 -12.06
C ALA A 125 45.86 -11.51 -11.11
N MET A 126 44.99 -12.48 -10.80
CA MET A 126 43.91 -12.29 -9.82
C MET A 126 44.44 -11.99 -8.42
N GLN A 127 45.49 -12.70 -7.99
CA GLN A 127 46.07 -12.47 -6.67
C GLN A 127 46.65 -11.07 -6.54
N SER A 128 47.30 -10.56 -7.59
CA SER A 128 47.79 -9.18 -7.63
C SER A 128 46.64 -8.17 -7.59
N LEU A 129 45.57 -8.41 -8.37
CA LEU A 129 44.38 -7.56 -8.36
C LEU A 129 43.73 -7.53 -6.98
N VAL A 130 43.49 -8.67 -6.33
CA VAL A 130 42.88 -8.71 -4.99
C VAL A 130 43.77 -8.02 -3.95
N SER A 131 45.09 -8.19 -4.05
CA SER A 131 46.05 -7.57 -3.14
C SER A 131 46.14 -6.05 -3.31
N SER A 132 45.93 -5.52 -4.52
CA SER A 132 45.94 -4.08 -4.79
C SER A 132 44.63 -3.37 -4.42
N LEU A 133 43.52 -4.11 -4.28
CA LEU A 133 42.21 -3.57 -3.91
C LEU A 133 42.05 -3.27 -2.41
N THR A 134 43.06 -3.52 -1.57
CA THR A 134 43.05 -3.11 -0.16
C THR A 134 43.33 -1.62 -0.02
N ILE A 135 42.56 -0.95 0.84
CA ILE A 135 42.80 0.43 1.27
C ILE A 135 43.54 0.38 2.61
N ASP A 136 44.59 1.19 2.76
CA ASP A 136 45.35 1.28 4.01
C ASP A 136 44.45 1.83 5.13
N GLU A 137 44.54 1.21 6.32
CA GLU A 137 43.79 1.62 7.52
C GLU A 137 44.07 3.06 7.97
N PHE A 138 45.11 3.70 7.43
CA PHE A 138 45.47 5.09 7.70
C PHE A 138 44.44 6.11 7.16
N TYR A 139 43.70 5.75 6.11
CA TYR A 139 42.71 6.63 5.49
C TYR A 139 41.30 6.35 6.03
N ASP A 140 40.47 7.38 6.22
CA ASP A 140 39.02 7.20 6.42
C ASP A 140 38.31 6.89 5.09
N ALA A 141 38.79 5.84 4.42
CA ALA A 141 38.23 5.28 3.21
C ALA A 141 38.11 3.76 3.38
N SER A 142 37.04 3.18 2.85
CA SER A 142 36.82 1.74 2.93
C SER A 142 36.28 1.20 1.61
N LEU A 143 36.93 0.15 1.10
CA LEU A 143 36.45 -0.67 0.01
C LEU A 143 36.30 -2.09 0.55
N LYS A 144 35.06 -2.55 0.73
CA LYS A 144 34.77 -3.90 1.22
C LYS A 144 34.17 -4.73 0.10
N LEU A 145 34.84 -5.83 -0.23
CA LEU A 145 34.42 -6.82 -1.22
C LEU A 145 33.88 -8.05 -0.51
N ALA A 146 32.60 -8.35 -0.70
CA ALA A 146 31.93 -9.54 -0.18
C ALA A 146 31.72 -10.53 -1.33
N ASN A 147 32.76 -11.31 -1.63
CA ASN A 147 32.76 -12.32 -2.69
C ASN A 147 32.75 -13.71 -2.06
N ARG A 148 31.80 -14.56 -2.43
CA ARG A 148 31.73 -15.94 -1.94
C ARG A 148 30.93 -16.85 -2.87
N LEU A 149 31.34 -18.12 -2.96
CA LEU A 149 30.55 -19.17 -3.60
C LEU A 149 29.74 -19.94 -2.55
N TYR A 150 28.49 -20.27 -2.88
CA TYR A 150 27.65 -21.16 -2.08
C TYR A 150 27.27 -22.37 -2.92
N ALA A 151 27.73 -23.56 -2.53
CA ALA A 151 27.43 -24.81 -3.22
C ALA A 151 26.50 -25.68 -2.39
N ASP A 152 25.67 -26.45 -3.07
CA ASP A 152 24.81 -27.41 -2.41
C ASP A 152 25.65 -28.48 -1.67
N ASN A 153 25.25 -28.80 -0.44
CA ASN A 153 25.94 -29.71 0.46
C ASN A 153 26.00 -31.18 -0.03
N HIS A 154 25.25 -31.56 -1.06
CA HIS A 154 25.36 -32.87 -1.69
C HIS A 154 26.61 -32.99 -2.59
N TYR A 155 27.22 -31.88 -3.01
CA TYR A 155 28.35 -31.89 -3.93
C TYR A 155 29.69 -31.97 -3.18
N PRO A 156 30.52 -33.01 -3.42
CA PRO A 156 31.85 -33.11 -2.84
C PRO A 156 32.83 -32.15 -3.54
N ILE A 157 33.10 -31.02 -2.89
CA ILE A 157 34.01 -29.99 -3.41
C ILE A 157 35.48 -30.44 -3.30
N LEU A 158 36.25 -30.22 -4.36
CA LEU A 158 37.67 -30.56 -4.41
C LEU A 158 38.51 -29.69 -3.44
N PRO A 159 39.35 -30.28 -2.59
CA PRO A 159 40.23 -29.52 -1.69
C PRO A 159 41.18 -28.57 -2.43
N SER A 160 41.74 -29.01 -3.56
CA SER A 160 42.63 -28.19 -4.39
C SER A 160 41.95 -26.93 -4.92
N PHE A 161 40.65 -27.00 -5.22
CA PHE A 161 39.86 -25.84 -5.63
C PHE A 161 39.68 -24.83 -4.48
N LEU A 162 39.38 -25.32 -3.28
CA LEU A 162 39.27 -24.47 -2.08
C LEU A 162 40.59 -23.77 -1.76
N GLU A 163 41.71 -24.49 -1.88
CA GLU A 163 43.05 -23.92 -1.72
C GLU A 163 43.33 -22.81 -2.75
N ASP A 164 42.99 -23.04 -4.02
CA ASP A 164 43.15 -22.06 -5.09
C ASP A 164 42.32 -20.79 -4.86
N VAL A 165 41.02 -20.93 -4.54
CA VAL A 165 40.13 -19.78 -4.30
C VAL A 165 40.59 -18.98 -3.08
N LYS A 166 41.01 -19.67 -2.01
CA LYS A 166 41.54 -19.02 -0.82
C LYS A 166 42.86 -18.29 -1.08
N LYS A 167 43.78 -18.93 -1.80
CA LYS A 167 45.13 -18.40 -2.06
C LYS A 167 45.13 -17.23 -3.04
N TYR A 168 44.39 -17.34 -4.14
CA TYR A 168 44.47 -16.38 -5.25
C TYR A 168 43.35 -15.34 -5.25
N LEU A 169 42.23 -15.57 -4.55
CA LEU A 169 41.07 -14.66 -4.54
C LEU A 169 40.67 -14.19 -3.14
N SER A 170 41.35 -14.67 -2.08
CA SER A 170 41.02 -14.36 -0.68
C SER A 170 39.54 -14.59 -0.36
N SER A 171 38.94 -15.61 -0.98
CA SER A 171 37.53 -15.94 -0.86
C SER A 171 37.35 -17.40 -0.41
N ASP A 172 36.11 -17.77 -0.11
CA ASP A 172 35.74 -19.11 0.34
C ASP A 172 34.57 -19.64 -0.50
N LEU A 173 34.41 -20.97 -0.47
CA LEU A 173 33.18 -21.64 -0.87
C LEU A 173 32.53 -22.26 0.37
N VAL A 174 31.25 -22.00 0.55
CA VAL A 174 30.45 -22.53 1.67
C VAL A 174 29.46 -23.57 1.16
N SER A 175 29.53 -24.78 1.71
CA SER A 175 28.51 -25.80 1.49
C SER A 175 27.26 -25.49 2.32
N ILE A 176 26.09 -25.46 1.69
CA ILE A 176 24.81 -25.09 2.31
C ILE A 176 23.67 -25.97 1.81
N ASN A 177 22.59 -26.10 2.58
CA ASN A 177 21.42 -26.89 2.21
C ASN A 177 20.39 -26.04 1.46
N PHE A 178 20.45 -26.03 0.12
CA PHE A 178 19.46 -25.30 -0.68
C PHE A 178 18.04 -25.90 -0.60
N GLY A 179 17.87 -27.10 -0.03
CA GLY A 179 16.54 -27.65 0.29
C GLY A 179 15.78 -26.83 1.35
N ASP A 180 16.48 -26.13 2.24
CA ASP A 180 15.90 -25.13 3.14
C ASP A 180 16.10 -23.73 2.55
N THR A 181 15.25 -23.40 1.58
CA THR A 181 15.42 -22.24 0.70
C THR A 181 15.42 -20.90 1.45
N GLU A 182 14.49 -20.69 2.38
CA GLU A 182 14.39 -19.43 3.12
C GLU A 182 15.48 -19.30 4.19
N ALA A 183 15.82 -20.37 4.92
CA ALA A 183 16.93 -20.30 5.87
C ALA A 183 18.25 -20.01 5.17
N THR A 184 18.50 -20.67 4.03
CA THR A 184 19.69 -20.44 3.19
C THR A 184 19.74 -19.01 2.67
N ARG A 185 18.63 -18.49 2.13
CA ARG A 185 18.54 -17.10 1.68
C ARG A 185 18.88 -16.11 2.80
N LEU A 186 18.29 -16.28 3.98
CA LEU A 186 18.54 -15.43 5.14
C LEU A 186 19.99 -15.52 5.61
N GLN A 187 20.58 -16.71 5.62
CA GLN A 187 21.98 -16.91 5.97
C GLN A 187 22.92 -16.14 5.03
N ILE A 188 22.68 -16.23 3.71
CA ILE A 188 23.47 -15.51 2.71
C ILE A 188 23.30 -13.99 2.88
N ASN A 189 22.05 -13.51 3.00
CA ASN A 189 21.77 -12.08 3.18
C ASN A 189 22.38 -11.51 4.46
N ASN A 190 22.29 -12.22 5.59
CA ASN A 190 22.90 -11.81 6.85
C ASN A 190 24.42 -11.71 6.74
N TRP A 191 25.05 -12.66 6.04
CA TRP A 191 26.49 -12.58 5.78
C TRP A 191 26.84 -11.34 4.95
N VAL A 192 26.12 -11.09 3.85
CA VAL A 192 26.34 -9.90 3.00
C VAL A 192 26.12 -8.59 3.77
N SER A 193 25.05 -8.50 4.56
CA SER A 193 24.75 -7.35 5.41
C SER A 193 25.91 -7.04 6.35
N ASN A 194 26.44 -8.07 7.03
CA ASN A 194 27.58 -7.91 7.93
C ASN A 194 28.85 -7.45 7.21
N GLN A 195 29.14 -7.98 6.01
CA GLN A 195 30.31 -7.56 5.23
C GLN A 195 30.18 -6.13 4.69
N THR A 196 28.96 -5.63 4.50
CA THR A 196 28.67 -4.34 3.87
C THR A 196 28.20 -3.28 4.86
N ASN A 197 28.51 -3.42 6.16
CA ASN A 197 28.11 -2.49 7.22
C ASN A 197 26.58 -2.23 7.24
N HIS A 198 25.78 -3.26 6.98
CA HIS A 198 24.32 -3.22 6.92
C HIS A 198 23.73 -2.31 5.83
N LYS A 199 24.52 -1.99 4.79
CA LYS A 199 24.04 -1.22 3.63
C LYS A 199 23.36 -2.10 2.59
N ILE A 200 23.81 -3.34 2.45
CA ILE A 200 23.19 -4.32 1.55
C ILE A 200 22.57 -5.43 2.40
N ASN A 201 21.30 -5.26 2.75
CA ASN A 201 20.58 -6.20 3.64
C ASN A 201 19.90 -7.34 2.88
N ASP A 202 19.30 -7.04 1.72
CA ASP A 202 18.60 -8.01 0.89
C ASP A 202 19.27 -8.08 -0.49
N LEU A 203 20.29 -8.93 -0.61
CA LEU A 203 20.91 -9.25 -1.89
C LEU A 203 20.06 -10.26 -2.67
N LEU A 204 19.69 -11.37 -2.01
CA LEU A 204 18.81 -12.39 -2.54
C LEU A 204 17.38 -12.11 -2.09
N GLN A 205 16.47 -11.96 -3.05
CA GLN A 205 15.04 -11.76 -2.78
C GLN A 205 14.37 -13.10 -2.44
N SER A 206 13.21 -13.04 -1.78
CA SER A 206 12.44 -14.27 -1.51
C SER A 206 12.02 -14.92 -2.83
N GLY A 207 12.15 -16.24 -2.91
CA GLY A 207 11.93 -17.01 -4.14
C GLY A 207 13.11 -17.03 -5.12
N THR A 208 14.22 -16.31 -4.89
CA THR A 208 15.43 -16.40 -5.72
C THR A 208 16.20 -17.71 -5.49
N VAL A 209 16.14 -18.25 -4.26
CA VAL A 209 16.74 -19.54 -3.93
C VAL A 209 15.66 -20.62 -4.05
N GLU A 210 15.87 -21.57 -4.95
CA GLU A 210 14.98 -22.72 -5.18
C GLU A 210 15.63 -24.04 -4.70
N ALA A 211 14.84 -25.08 -4.44
CA ALA A 211 15.36 -26.39 -4.00
C ALA A 211 16.24 -27.10 -5.07
N ASN A 212 16.13 -26.69 -6.33
CA ASN A 212 16.98 -27.16 -7.44
C ASN A 212 18.28 -26.33 -7.59
N THR A 213 18.51 -25.32 -6.75
CA THR A 213 19.74 -24.51 -6.75
C THR A 213 20.94 -25.39 -6.43
N ARG A 214 22.05 -25.20 -7.16
CA ARG A 214 23.27 -26.02 -7.02
C ARG A 214 24.50 -25.21 -6.66
N LEU A 215 24.67 -24.06 -7.29
CA LEU A 215 25.80 -23.16 -7.04
C LEU A 215 25.36 -21.72 -7.27
N ILE A 216 25.53 -20.85 -6.27
CA ILE A 216 25.31 -19.41 -6.39
C ILE A 216 26.64 -18.68 -6.15
N ALA A 217 26.99 -17.77 -7.05
CA ALA A 217 28.05 -16.81 -6.80
C ALA A 217 27.46 -15.52 -6.20
N VAL A 218 27.92 -15.18 -5.01
CA VAL A 218 27.44 -14.01 -4.25
C VAL A 218 28.50 -12.93 -4.30
N ASN A 219 28.06 -11.75 -4.70
CA ASN A 219 28.91 -10.60 -4.87
C ASN A 219 28.23 -9.32 -4.37
N ALA A 220 28.80 -8.70 -3.35
CA ALA A 220 28.38 -7.39 -2.88
C ALA A 220 29.60 -6.53 -2.59
N ILE A 221 29.49 -5.24 -2.90
CA ILE A 221 30.59 -4.31 -2.73
C ILE A 221 30.09 -3.05 -2.04
N TYR A 222 30.91 -2.55 -1.11
CA TYR A 222 30.68 -1.33 -0.37
C TYR A 222 31.88 -0.41 -0.52
N PHE A 223 31.64 0.85 -0.88
CA PHE A 223 32.68 1.87 -1.02
C PHE A 223 32.32 3.14 -0.27
N LYS A 224 33.28 3.63 0.51
CA LYS A 224 33.26 4.90 1.23
C LYS A 224 34.60 5.60 1.05
N ALA A 225 34.58 6.87 0.65
CA ALA A 225 35.76 7.73 0.58
C ALA A 225 35.35 9.20 0.51
N SER A 226 36.07 10.09 1.19
CA SER A 226 35.85 11.55 1.10
C SER A 226 36.43 12.13 -0.19
N TRP A 227 35.84 13.20 -0.72
CA TRP A 227 36.51 14.00 -1.75
C TRP A 227 37.80 14.61 -1.18
N ASP A 228 38.86 14.71 -1.98
CA ASP A 228 40.02 15.53 -1.57
C ASP A 228 39.62 17.02 -1.53
N ASN A 229 38.75 17.43 -2.46
CA ASN A 229 38.13 18.76 -2.53
C ASN A 229 36.62 18.65 -2.27
N VAL A 230 36.19 18.84 -1.02
CA VAL A 230 34.77 18.76 -0.62
C VAL A 230 33.94 19.94 -1.14
N PHE A 231 32.66 19.72 -1.39
CA PHE A 231 31.71 20.78 -1.76
C PHE A 231 31.17 21.48 -0.51
N ASP A 232 31.02 22.80 -0.55
CA ASP A 232 30.29 23.51 0.51
C ASP A 232 28.78 23.31 0.31
N LYS A 233 28.12 22.73 1.32
CA LYS A 233 26.66 22.50 1.35
C LYS A 233 25.85 23.77 1.07
N LYS A 234 26.37 24.96 1.37
CA LYS A 234 25.72 26.26 1.07
C LYS A 234 25.60 26.55 -0.43
N HIS A 235 26.46 25.93 -1.24
CA HIS A 235 26.50 26.07 -2.68
C HIS A 235 25.72 24.96 -3.40
N THR A 236 25.19 23.96 -2.67
CA THR A 236 24.24 22.99 -3.21
C THR A 236 22.87 23.65 -3.39
N LYS A 237 22.37 23.71 -4.63
CA LYS A 237 21.05 24.30 -4.93
C LYS A 237 20.27 23.40 -5.89
N PRO A 238 18.92 23.36 -5.81
CA PRO A 238 18.10 22.77 -6.86
C PRO A 238 18.41 23.45 -8.20
N ARG A 239 18.70 22.67 -9.24
CA ARG A 239 18.83 23.13 -10.62
C ARG A 239 18.23 22.07 -11.55
N LYS A 240 17.85 22.49 -12.75
CA LYS A 240 17.34 21.59 -13.79
C LYS A 240 18.41 20.60 -14.24
N PHE A 241 18.03 19.34 -14.34
CA PHE A 241 18.73 18.27 -15.04
C PHE A 241 17.85 17.78 -16.19
N TYR A 242 18.33 17.92 -17.42
CA TYR A 242 17.64 17.56 -18.65
C TYR A 242 17.74 16.05 -18.89
N THR A 243 16.69 15.29 -18.58
CA THR A 243 16.61 13.83 -18.84
C THR A 243 16.55 13.53 -20.33
N THR A 244 15.94 14.42 -21.10
CA THR A 244 15.94 14.45 -22.57
C THR A 244 16.05 15.92 -23.04
N PRO A 245 16.26 16.21 -24.34
CA PRO A 245 16.29 17.59 -24.81
C PRO A 245 14.99 18.38 -24.55
N HIS A 246 13.88 17.71 -24.19
CA HIS A 246 12.55 18.31 -24.00
C HIS A 246 12.00 18.13 -22.58
N SER A 247 12.70 17.40 -21.70
CA SER A 247 12.24 17.07 -20.34
C SER A 247 13.36 17.30 -19.33
N SER A 248 13.01 17.85 -18.17
CA SER A 248 13.97 18.12 -17.09
C SER A 248 13.34 17.93 -15.72
N VAL A 249 14.14 17.52 -14.74
CA VAL A 249 13.78 17.42 -13.33
C VAL A 249 14.65 18.38 -12.50
N GLU A 250 14.13 18.94 -11.40
CA GLU A 250 14.96 19.72 -10.48
C GLU A 250 15.63 18.81 -9.45
N ILE A 251 16.96 18.84 -9.41
CA ILE A 251 17.76 18.04 -8.48
C ILE A 251 18.82 18.89 -7.78
N PRO A 252 19.23 18.53 -6.55
CA PRO A 252 20.29 19.23 -5.85
C PRO A 252 21.63 19.10 -6.58
N MET A 253 22.14 20.22 -7.09
CA MET A 253 23.41 20.33 -7.78
C MET A 253 24.47 20.95 -6.86
N MET A 254 25.52 20.20 -6.59
CA MET A 254 26.68 20.64 -5.84
C MET A 254 27.58 21.48 -6.75
N THR A 255 28.14 22.58 -6.24
CA THR A 255 29.01 23.47 -7.03
C THR A 255 30.30 23.78 -6.28
N HIS A 256 31.44 23.58 -6.93
CA HIS A 256 32.76 23.90 -6.38
C HIS A 256 33.72 24.33 -7.50
N ARG A 257 34.68 25.21 -7.21
CA ARG A 257 35.72 25.65 -8.16
C ARG A 257 37.07 25.39 -7.55
N ASP A 258 37.88 24.56 -8.22
CA ASP A 258 39.22 24.19 -7.78
C ASP A 258 40.04 23.61 -8.95
N GLY A 259 41.26 23.17 -8.67
CA GLY A 259 42.07 22.35 -9.56
C GLY A 259 41.51 20.93 -9.68
N TYR A 260 41.10 20.55 -10.89
CA TYR A 260 40.64 19.21 -11.22
C TYR A 260 41.43 18.62 -12.38
N SER A 261 41.38 17.30 -12.54
CA SER A 261 41.86 16.65 -13.76
C SER A 261 40.83 16.89 -14.86
N TYR A 262 41.23 17.50 -15.98
CA TYR A 262 40.29 17.89 -17.03
C TYR A 262 40.84 17.60 -18.43
N TYR A 263 39.95 17.21 -19.32
CA TYR A 263 40.19 17.07 -20.75
C TYR A 263 38.90 17.35 -21.52
N GLU A 264 38.98 18.00 -22.67
CA GLU A 264 37.80 18.20 -23.52
C GLU A 264 38.12 18.05 -24.99
N THR A 265 37.11 17.64 -25.75
CA THR A 265 37.11 17.65 -27.21
C THR A 265 35.96 18.50 -27.73
N LYS A 266 35.71 18.46 -29.04
CA LYS A 266 34.50 19.02 -29.66
C LYS A 266 33.23 18.23 -29.33
N ASP A 267 33.35 16.95 -28.93
CA ASP A 267 32.21 16.06 -28.71
C ASP A 267 31.85 15.87 -27.22
N TYR A 268 32.81 16.00 -26.30
CA TYR A 268 32.62 15.70 -24.86
C TYR A 268 33.62 16.42 -23.95
N GLN A 269 33.31 16.47 -22.66
CA GLN A 269 34.19 16.85 -21.55
C GLN A 269 34.45 15.64 -20.65
N LEU A 270 35.66 15.54 -20.10
CA LEU A 270 36.06 14.54 -19.12
C LEU A 270 36.60 15.26 -17.88
N LEU A 271 35.93 15.04 -16.75
CA LEU A 271 36.34 15.56 -15.44
C LEU A 271 36.83 14.40 -14.57
N GLY A 272 37.98 14.56 -13.92
CA GLY A 272 38.49 13.67 -12.89
C GLY A 272 38.50 14.37 -11.54
N MET A 273 37.77 13.81 -10.58
CA MET A 273 37.64 14.28 -9.20
C MET A 273 38.36 13.32 -8.26
N ASP A 274 39.26 13.85 -7.45
CA ASP A 274 40.12 13.06 -6.58
C ASP A 274 39.40 12.75 -5.26
N TYR A 275 39.50 11.50 -4.80
CA TYR A 275 39.16 11.14 -3.43
C TYR A 275 40.37 11.33 -2.51
N TYR A 276 40.13 11.27 -1.21
CA TYR A 276 41.16 11.04 -0.22
C TYR A 276 41.08 9.57 0.22
N PRO A 277 42.06 8.72 -0.14
CA PRO A 277 43.36 9.03 -0.76
C PRO A 277 43.32 9.27 -2.29
N ASN A 278 44.27 10.08 -2.78
CA ASN A 278 44.32 10.61 -4.16
C ASN A 278 44.61 9.59 -5.28
N TYR A 279 44.92 8.34 -4.93
CA TYR A 279 45.03 7.27 -5.91
C TYR A 279 43.66 6.78 -6.40
N LEU A 280 42.56 7.10 -5.70
CA LEU A 280 41.19 6.85 -6.11
C LEU A 280 40.61 8.13 -6.76
N LYS A 281 40.02 7.98 -7.95
CA LYS A 281 39.43 9.11 -8.69
C LYS A 281 38.08 8.72 -9.29
N MET A 282 37.12 9.65 -9.26
CA MET A 282 35.90 9.54 -10.07
C MET A 282 36.11 10.29 -11.38
N PHE A 283 35.92 9.61 -12.50
CA PHE A 283 35.86 10.25 -13.81
C PHE A 283 34.42 10.40 -14.26
N VAL A 284 34.10 11.55 -14.86
CA VAL A 284 32.79 11.90 -15.41
C VAL A 284 32.96 12.32 -16.87
N LEU A 285 32.38 11.53 -17.77
CA LEU A 285 32.35 11.79 -19.21
C LEU A 285 30.99 12.38 -19.58
N LEU A 286 31.00 13.67 -19.91
CA LEU A 286 29.81 14.46 -20.22
C LEU A 286 29.78 14.82 -21.72
N PRO A 287 28.71 14.48 -22.45
CA PRO A 287 28.53 14.94 -23.83
C PRO A 287 28.48 16.48 -23.91
N LYS A 288 28.95 17.06 -25.02
CA LYS A 288 28.72 18.49 -25.32
C LYS A 288 27.38 18.69 -26.03
N SER A 289 26.88 19.93 -26.03
CA SER A 289 25.61 20.30 -26.68
C SER A 289 25.50 19.77 -28.10
N GLY A 290 24.37 19.12 -28.41
CA GLY A 290 24.12 18.48 -29.71
C GLY A 290 24.70 17.08 -29.87
N LYS A 291 25.29 16.49 -28.82
CA LYS A 291 25.68 15.07 -28.75
C LYS A 291 24.90 14.36 -27.66
N THR A 292 24.60 13.09 -27.89
CA THR A 292 23.97 12.23 -26.88
C THR A 292 24.99 11.30 -26.23
N LEU A 293 24.72 10.87 -24.99
CA LEU A 293 25.56 9.86 -24.34
C LEU A 293 25.59 8.57 -25.15
N THR A 294 24.47 8.18 -25.77
CA THR A 294 24.35 6.99 -26.63
C THR A 294 25.30 7.04 -27.83
N GLU A 295 25.41 8.20 -28.51
CA GLU A 295 26.39 8.39 -29.60
C GLU A 295 27.83 8.24 -29.13
N LEU A 296 28.15 8.71 -27.91
CA LEU A 296 29.48 8.52 -27.34
C LEU A 296 29.72 7.06 -26.97
N GLN A 297 28.73 6.37 -26.41
CA GLN A 297 28.85 4.99 -25.95
C GLN A 297 29.25 4.03 -27.09
N GLN A 298 28.82 4.30 -28.32
CA GLN A 298 29.18 3.49 -29.49
C GLN A 298 30.64 3.71 -29.96
N LYS A 299 31.29 4.80 -29.53
CA LYS A 299 32.66 5.16 -29.94
C LYS A 299 33.75 4.67 -28.98
N PHE A 300 33.38 4.27 -27.77
CA PHE A 300 34.32 3.82 -26.74
C PHE A 300 34.30 2.30 -26.55
N ASN A 301 35.39 1.80 -25.98
CA ASN A 301 35.52 0.50 -25.36
C ASN A 301 36.33 0.68 -24.06
N GLY A 302 36.56 -0.40 -23.31
CA GLY A 302 37.28 -0.34 -22.04
C GLY A 302 38.70 0.19 -22.18
N GLU A 303 39.45 -0.30 -23.17
CA GLU A 303 40.80 0.22 -23.47
C GLU A 303 40.80 1.72 -23.78
N SER A 304 39.81 2.19 -24.51
CA SER A 304 39.68 3.61 -24.84
C SER A 304 39.38 4.45 -23.60
N LEU A 305 38.56 3.95 -22.65
CA LEU A 305 38.33 4.62 -21.37
C LEU A 305 39.62 4.73 -20.54
N LEU A 306 40.43 3.68 -20.49
CA LEU A 306 41.75 3.73 -19.83
C LEU A 306 42.68 4.75 -20.51
N SER A 307 42.64 4.82 -21.85
CA SER A 307 43.43 5.81 -22.60
C SER A 307 43.00 7.26 -22.30
N LEU A 308 41.71 7.51 -22.04
CA LEU A 308 41.20 8.83 -21.69
C LEU A 308 41.78 9.35 -20.36
N VAL A 309 41.90 8.46 -19.37
CA VAL A 309 42.50 8.78 -18.06
C VAL A 309 43.92 9.32 -18.20
N SER A 310 44.68 8.92 -19.22
CA SER A 310 46.03 9.43 -19.48
C SER A 310 46.09 10.84 -20.10
N LYS A 311 44.97 11.31 -20.70
CA LYS A 311 44.89 12.58 -21.44
C LYS A 311 44.55 13.78 -20.56
N VAL A 312 44.00 13.54 -19.37
CA VAL A 312 43.64 14.62 -18.44
C VAL A 312 44.88 15.38 -17.97
N ARG A 313 44.69 16.68 -17.72
CA ARG A 313 45.69 17.58 -17.16
C ARG A 313 45.05 18.38 -16.02
N SER A 314 45.86 18.83 -15.06
CA SER A 314 45.35 19.69 -13.99
C SER A 314 44.92 21.04 -14.58
N ALA A 315 43.68 21.45 -14.28
CA ALA A 315 43.12 22.73 -14.70
C ALA A 315 42.14 23.25 -13.65
N GLU A 316 41.98 24.58 -13.57
CA GLU A 316 40.93 25.18 -12.74
C GLU A 316 39.56 25.02 -13.41
N VAL A 317 38.67 24.24 -12.79
CA VAL A 317 37.33 23.94 -13.31
C VAL A 317 36.28 24.31 -12.28
N LYS A 318 35.23 25.04 -12.71
CA LYS A 318 33.99 25.15 -11.93
C LYS A 318 33.12 23.95 -12.24
N VAL A 319 32.99 23.06 -11.27
CA VAL A 319 32.22 21.83 -11.36
C VAL A 319 30.84 22.09 -10.78
N THR A 320 29.80 21.76 -11.55
CA THR A 320 28.41 21.62 -11.08
C THR A 320 27.97 20.18 -11.38
N ILE A 321 27.68 19.40 -10.35
CA ILE A 321 27.34 17.97 -10.47
C ILE A 321 26.23 17.58 -9.49
N PRO A 322 25.30 16.68 -9.86
CA PRO A 322 24.20 16.31 -8.98
C PRO A 322 24.65 15.49 -7.76
N LYS A 323 23.90 15.61 -6.66
CA LYS A 323 23.90 14.56 -5.63
C LYS A 323 23.20 13.34 -6.20
N MET A 324 23.78 12.16 -5.99
CA MET A 324 23.31 10.93 -6.62
C MET A 324 23.32 9.79 -5.61
N LYS A 325 22.32 8.91 -5.70
CA LYS A 325 22.25 7.69 -4.90
C LYS A 325 21.94 6.51 -5.81
N PHE A 326 22.68 5.43 -5.63
CA PHE A 326 22.56 4.20 -6.37
C PHE A 326 22.35 3.03 -5.41
N ASP A 327 21.25 2.30 -5.62
CA ASP A 327 20.95 1.01 -5.02
C ASP A 327 20.42 0.11 -6.15
N GLN A 328 21.36 -0.51 -6.88
CA GLN A 328 21.08 -1.18 -8.14
C GLN A 328 21.47 -2.66 -8.06
N GLN A 329 20.65 -3.50 -8.70
CA GLN A 329 20.87 -4.95 -8.85
C GLN A 329 20.83 -5.28 -10.33
N MET A 330 21.90 -5.90 -10.83
CA MET A 330 22.02 -6.28 -12.24
C MET A 330 21.67 -7.76 -12.43
N ASN A 331 20.97 -8.11 -13.51
CA ASN A 331 20.80 -9.51 -13.90
C ASN A 331 22.07 -10.01 -14.61
N VAL A 332 23.06 -10.38 -13.81
CA VAL A 332 24.38 -10.80 -14.30
C VAL A 332 24.29 -12.01 -15.22
N VAL A 333 23.43 -12.99 -14.91
CA VAL A 333 23.30 -14.23 -15.70
C VAL A 333 22.86 -13.92 -17.13
N GLU A 334 21.81 -13.12 -17.31
CA GLU A 334 21.33 -12.76 -18.65
C GLU A 334 22.34 -11.89 -19.40
N ALA A 335 23.03 -10.97 -18.72
CA ALA A 335 24.10 -10.19 -19.33
C ALA A 335 25.24 -11.09 -19.85
N LEU A 336 25.71 -12.05 -19.04
CA LEU A 336 26.78 -12.96 -19.42
C LEU A 336 26.38 -13.92 -20.54
N LYS A 337 25.13 -14.38 -20.58
CA LYS A 337 24.59 -15.17 -21.71
C LYS A 337 24.62 -14.39 -23.02
N LYS A 338 24.28 -13.09 -22.98
CA LYS A 338 24.37 -12.19 -24.15
C LYS A 338 25.83 -11.99 -24.59
N LEU A 339 26.78 -11.93 -23.65
CA LEU A 339 28.22 -11.85 -23.96
C LEU A 339 28.82 -13.17 -24.45
N GLY A 340 28.14 -14.30 -24.25
CA GLY A 340 28.54 -15.61 -24.82
C GLY A 340 28.81 -16.73 -23.81
N ILE A 341 28.70 -16.46 -22.51
CA ILE A 341 28.81 -17.49 -21.46
C ILE A 341 27.45 -18.17 -21.29
N LYS A 342 27.25 -19.32 -21.95
CA LYS A 342 25.97 -20.04 -21.99
C LYS A 342 26.04 -21.39 -21.29
N ASP A 343 27.12 -22.13 -21.49
CA ASP A 343 27.27 -23.49 -20.99
C ASP A 343 27.34 -23.52 -19.46
N LEU A 344 27.93 -22.49 -18.85
CA LEU A 344 28.06 -22.35 -17.40
C LEU A 344 26.72 -22.45 -16.64
N PHE A 345 25.65 -21.94 -17.25
CA PHE A 345 24.30 -21.89 -16.67
C PHE A 345 23.42 -23.05 -17.15
N ASN A 346 23.96 -23.99 -17.93
CA ASN A 346 23.24 -25.11 -18.49
C ASN A 346 23.59 -26.40 -17.72
N PRO A 347 22.62 -27.05 -17.05
CA PRO A 347 22.88 -28.26 -16.25
C PRO A 347 23.51 -29.43 -17.01
N GLU A 348 23.30 -29.52 -18.32
CA GLU A 348 23.80 -30.63 -19.15
C GLU A 348 25.16 -30.36 -19.77
N LYS A 349 25.49 -29.08 -20.01
CA LYS A 349 26.70 -28.64 -20.72
C LYS A 349 27.77 -28.03 -19.82
N ALA A 350 27.41 -27.56 -18.62
CA ALA A 350 28.35 -26.98 -17.69
C ALA A 350 29.43 -28.01 -17.32
N ASP A 351 30.68 -27.62 -17.52
CA ASP A 351 31.84 -28.40 -17.11
C ASP A 351 32.56 -27.67 -15.98
N LEU A 352 32.11 -27.95 -14.76
CA LEU A 352 32.71 -27.51 -13.49
C LEU A 352 33.41 -28.66 -12.76
N SER A 353 33.98 -29.59 -13.53
CA SER A 353 34.70 -30.77 -13.00
C SER A 353 35.91 -30.42 -12.14
N GLY A 354 36.45 -29.20 -12.29
CA GLY A 354 37.48 -28.64 -11.41
C GLY A 354 36.97 -28.16 -10.05
N ILE A 355 35.65 -28.13 -9.82
CA ILE A 355 35.01 -27.89 -8.52
C ILE A 355 34.54 -29.21 -7.90
N CYS A 356 33.83 -30.04 -8.67
CA CYS A 356 33.28 -31.32 -8.23
C CYS A 356 33.36 -32.35 -9.37
N VAL A 357 34.03 -33.48 -9.11
CA VAL A 357 34.29 -34.52 -10.13
C VAL A 357 33.11 -35.48 -10.31
N LYS A 358 32.39 -35.80 -9.23
CA LYS A 358 31.44 -36.93 -9.19
C LYS A 358 30.05 -36.60 -9.73
N GLU A 359 29.66 -35.34 -9.69
CA GLU A 359 28.29 -34.90 -9.99
C GLU A 359 28.30 -33.68 -10.89
N LYS A 360 27.36 -33.61 -11.83
CA LYS A 360 27.23 -32.48 -12.76
C LYS A 360 26.79 -31.23 -12.00
N LEU A 361 27.71 -30.28 -11.85
CA LEU A 361 27.51 -28.98 -11.22
C LEU A 361 27.37 -27.90 -12.30
N HIS A 362 26.45 -26.96 -12.09
CA HIS A 362 26.28 -25.76 -12.92
C HIS A 362 26.04 -24.55 -12.01
N VAL A 363 26.30 -23.34 -12.50
CA VAL A 363 25.94 -22.10 -11.78
C VAL A 363 24.46 -21.84 -11.97
N SER A 364 23.70 -21.82 -10.87
CA SER A 364 22.27 -21.53 -10.88
C SER A 364 22.01 -20.03 -10.97
N ASP A 365 22.77 -19.21 -10.24
CA ASP A 365 22.63 -17.75 -10.27
C ASP A 365 23.93 -17.02 -9.88
N ILE A 366 24.05 -15.75 -10.27
CA ILE A 366 25.10 -14.83 -9.87
C ILE A 366 24.45 -13.55 -9.34
N ALA A 367 24.46 -13.41 -8.02
CA ALA A 367 23.84 -12.28 -7.33
C ALA A 367 24.85 -11.15 -7.16
N HIS A 368 24.62 -10.02 -7.84
CA HIS A 368 25.40 -8.80 -7.72
C HIS A 368 24.54 -7.61 -7.27
N LYS A 369 24.97 -6.91 -6.21
CA LYS A 369 24.38 -5.65 -5.78
C LYS A 369 25.45 -4.65 -5.37
N ALA A 370 25.26 -3.40 -5.79
CA ALA A 370 26.16 -2.31 -5.48
C ALA A 370 25.38 -1.14 -4.88
N TYR A 371 25.90 -0.59 -3.78
CA TYR A 371 25.36 0.58 -3.10
C TYR A 371 26.37 1.73 -3.15
N LEU A 372 25.91 2.93 -3.50
CA LEU A 372 26.74 4.13 -3.52
C LEU A 372 25.92 5.40 -3.31
N GLU A 373 26.44 6.36 -2.55
CA GLU A 373 25.81 7.66 -2.36
C GLU A 373 26.84 8.78 -2.48
N PHE A 374 26.68 9.62 -3.50
CA PHE A 374 27.50 10.79 -3.77
C PHE A 374 26.89 12.03 -3.13
N ASN A 375 27.66 12.68 -2.26
CA ASN A 375 27.26 13.90 -1.58
C ASN A 375 28.41 14.92 -1.53
N GLU A 376 28.21 16.00 -0.78
CA GLU A 376 29.16 17.10 -0.69
C GLU A 376 30.50 16.71 -0.07
N GLU A 377 30.51 15.72 0.82
CA GLU A 377 31.70 15.30 1.56
C GLU A 377 32.48 14.20 0.84
N GLY A 378 31.83 13.44 -0.05
CA GLY A 378 32.44 12.31 -0.73
C GLY A 378 31.41 11.31 -1.20
N THR A 379 31.86 10.06 -1.19
CA THR A 379 31.02 8.89 -1.31
C THR A 379 30.87 8.28 0.08
N GLU A 380 29.67 8.42 0.65
CA GLU A 380 29.25 8.14 2.03
C GLU A 380 30.24 8.52 3.17
N ALA A 381 30.21 9.78 3.63
CA ALA A 381 30.88 10.21 4.87
C ALA A 381 29.89 10.59 5.99
N ALA A 382 30.20 10.19 7.21
CA ALA A 382 29.64 10.68 8.46
C ALA A 382 30.77 10.74 9.51
N ALA A 383 31.53 11.84 9.50
CA ALA A 383 32.33 12.41 10.59
C ALA A 383 33.35 13.42 10.02
N ALA A 384 32.92 14.67 9.87
CA ALA A 384 33.81 15.78 9.60
C ALA A 384 34.56 16.18 10.88
N THR A 385 35.82 15.78 11.03
CA THR A 385 36.81 16.54 11.81
C THR A 385 38.23 16.16 11.41
N ALA A 386 38.72 16.80 10.35
CA ALA A 386 40.15 17.04 10.19
C ALA A 386 40.32 18.38 9.45
N VAL A 387 40.55 19.44 10.22
CA VAL A 387 40.95 20.74 9.68
C VAL A 387 42.29 20.54 8.96
N ARG A 388 42.30 20.56 7.63
CA ARG A 388 43.53 20.46 6.82
C ARG A 388 44.00 21.87 6.46
N ILE A 389 45.22 22.19 6.87
CA ILE A 389 45.92 23.42 6.49
C ILE A 389 46.32 23.26 5.02
N VAL A 390 45.72 24.05 4.12
CA VAL A 390 46.09 24.10 2.71
C VAL A 390 47.21 25.15 2.56
N PRO A 391 48.38 24.80 1.99
CA PRO A 391 49.41 25.78 1.69
C PRO A 391 48.91 26.78 0.64
N MET A 392 48.99 28.07 0.95
CA MET A 392 48.59 29.17 0.07
C MET A 392 49.69 29.49 -0.95
N SER A 393 49.79 28.70 -2.01
CA SER A 393 50.50 29.11 -3.22
C SER A 393 49.51 29.13 -4.38
N ALA A 394 49.24 30.31 -4.93
CA ALA A 394 48.35 30.48 -6.07
C ALA A 394 49.01 29.87 -7.32
N VAL A 395 48.53 28.72 -7.76
CA VAL A 395 48.83 28.21 -9.11
C VAL A 395 48.03 29.07 -10.09
N MET A 396 48.72 29.83 -10.93
CA MET A 396 48.08 30.71 -11.91
C MET A 396 47.64 29.87 -13.12
N TYR A 397 46.36 29.51 -13.19
CA TYR A 397 45.79 28.82 -14.34
C TYR A 397 45.37 29.83 -15.41
N GLU A 398 45.94 29.73 -16.62
CA GLU A 398 45.69 30.69 -17.72
C GLU A 398 44.27 30.63 -18.30
N LYS A 399 43.55 29.51 -18.13
CA LYS A 399 42.22 29.29 -18.71
C LYS A 399 41.24 28.70 -17.68
N LYS A 400 40.10 29.36 -17.51
CA LYS A 400 39.01 28.93 -16.61
C LYS A 400 38.02 28.06 -17.36
N PHE A 401 37.81 26.83 -16.91
CA PHE A 401 36.84 25.90 -17.49
C PHE A 401 35.57 25.81 -16.64
N GLU A 402 34.46 25.42 -17.26
CA GLU A 402 33.20 25.13 -16.58
C GLU A 402 32.70 23.74 -17.00
N PHE A 403 32.27 22.94 -16.04
CA PHE A 403 31.74 21.60 -16.23
C PHE A 403 30.40 21.51 -15.52
N VAL A 404 29.31 21.41 -16.28
CA VAL A 404 27.93 21.39 -15.75
C VAL A 404 27.28 20.09 -16.16
N ALA A 405 27.23 19.12 -15.25
CA ALA A 405 26.62 17.82 -15.48
C ALA A 405 25.09 17.87 -15.29
N ASP A 406 24.41 18.65 -16.14
CA ASP A 406 22.96 18.86 -16.12
C ASP A 406 22.17 17.97 -17.09
N HIS A 407 22.78 16.93 -17.64
CA HIS A 407 22.16 15.98 -18.56
C HIS A 407 22.90 14.63 -18.51
N PRO A 408 22.40 13.54 -19.11
CA PRO A 408 22.94 12.20 -18.91
C PRO A 408 24.44 12.06 -19.18
N PHE A 409 25.15 11.47 -18.23
CA PHE A 409 26.60 11.26 -18.29
C PHE A 409 27.01 9.85 -17.86
N LEU A 410 28.16 9.40 -18.39
CA LEU A 410 28.87 8.21 -17.92
C LEU A 410 29.82 8.62 -16.79
N PHE A 411 29.91 7.81 -15.74
CA PHE A 411 30.95 7.96 -14.73
C PHE A 411 31.59 6.61 -14.39
N PHE A 412 32.80 6.66 -13.86
CA PHE A 412 33.48 5.49 -13.32
C PHE A 412 34.45 5.86 -12.19
N ILE A 413 34.64 4.95 -11.25
CA ILE A 413 35.62 5.10 -10.16
C ILE A 413 36.84 4.27 -10.53
N PHE A 414 37.99 4.91 -10.53
CA PHE A 414 39.26 4.35 -11.01
C PHE A 414 40.29 4.32 -9.87
N ASP A 415 40.94 3.18 -9.70
CA ASP A 415 42.11 3.04 -8.82
C ASP A 415 43.38 3.11 -9.67
N SER A 416 44.18 4.15 -9.44
CA SER A 416 45.42 4.39 -10.18
C SER A 416 46.57 3.46 -9.83
N ARG A 417 46.48 2.70 -8.72
CA ARG A 417 47.47 1.66 -8.36
C ARG A 417 47.29 0.44 -9.25
N SER A 418 46.12 -0.19 -9.13
CA SER A 418 45.72 -1.39 -9.91
C SER A 418 45.36 -1.10 -11.37
N LYS A 419 45.21 0.18 -11.75
CA LYS A 419 44.62 0.63 -13.03
C LYS A 419 43.22 0.08 -13.27
N ALA A 420 42.51 -0.35 -12.23
CA ALA A 420 41.23 -1.00 -12.33
C ALA A 420 40.06 0.01 -12.31
N ILE A 421 39.03 -0.27 -13.11
CA ILE A 421 37.72 0.38 -12.97
C ILE A 421 36.96 -0.37 -11.87
N LEU A 422 36.80 0.27 -10.71
CA LEU A 422 36.12 -0.33 -9.55
C LEU A 422 34.60 -0.31 -9.71
N PHE A 423 34.09 0.79 -10.28
CA PHE A 423 32.67 1.01 -10.52
C PHE A 423 32.49 1.72 -11.86
N ILE A 424 31.41 1.40 -12.55
CA ILE A 424 30.98 2.08 -13.77
C ILE A 424 29.48 2.34 -13.70
N GLY A 425 29.04 3.46 -14.25
CA GLY A 425 27.63 3.80 -14.24
C GLY A 425 27.23 4.92 -15.18
N ARG A 426 25.92 5.03 -15.37
CA ARG A 426 25.26 6.12 -16.07
C ARG A 426 24.32 6.81 -15.08
N PHE A 427 24.39 8.13 -15.03
CA PHE A 427 23.36 8.92 -14.38
C PHE A 427 22.53 9.62 -15.44
N SER A 428 21.22 9.39 -15.44
CA SER A 428 20.26 10.04 -16.34
C SER A 428 19.14 10.75 -15.60
N ALA A 429 19.13 10.71 -14.25
CA ALA A 429 18.02 11.15 -13.39
C ALA A 429 16.67 10.47 -13.67
N VAL A 430 16.63 9.55 -14.63
CA VAL A 430 15.54 8.62 -14.86
C VAL A 430 15.85 7.41 -13.98
N GLU A 431 15.19 7.32 -12.81
CA GLU A 431 15.16 6.04 -12.11
C GLU A 431 14.69 4.99 -13.10
N HIS A 432 15.33 3.81 -13.10
CA HIS A 432 14.96 2.68 -13.93
C HIS A 432 13.57 2.17 -13.48
N LYS A 433 12.53 2.95 -13.75
CA LYS A 433 11.18 2.48 -13.92
C LYS A 433 11.25 1.63 -15.17
N MET A 434 10.75 0.41 -15.12
CA MET A 434 10.51 -0.35 -16.34
C MET A 434 9.62 0.52 -17.24
N GLU A 435 10.23 1.24 -18.18
CA GLU A 435 9.52 1.79 -19.33
C GLU A 435 9.13 0.60 -20.20
N SER A 436 8.11 -0.14 -19.76
CA SER A 436 7.40 -1.01 -20.67
C SER A 436 6.23 -0.20 -21.20
N LYS A 437 6.21 0.03 -22.50
CA LYS A 437 5.03 0.47 -23.26
C LYS A 437 3.74 -0.23 -22.79
N SER A 438 3.87 -1.46 -22.30
CA SER A 438 2.81 -2.29 -21.72
C SER A 438 2.25 -1.83 -20.37
N PHE A 439 3.01 -1.16 -19.50
CA PHE A 439 2.48 -0.62 -18.24
C PHE A 439 1.68 0.67 -18.45
N ASN A 440 1.97 1.42 -19.50
CA ASN A 440 1.15 2.56 -19.91
C ASN A 440 -0.25 2.08 -20.36
N GLU A 441 -0.32 1.01 -21.15
CA GLU A 441 -1.59 0.40 -21.56
C GLU A 441 -2.41 -0.08 -20.36
N VAL A 442 -1.77 -0.73 -19.39
CA VAL A 442 -2.42 -1.13 -18.13
C VAL A 442 -2.94 0.09 -17.34
N THR A 443 -2.15 1.15 -17.25
CA THR A 443 -2.54 2.39 -16.55
C THR A 443 -3.71 3.08 -17.25
N GLU A 444 -3.72 3.11 -18.58
CA GLU A 444 -4.84 3.59 -19.39
C GLU A 444 -6.11 2.78 -19.15
N PHE A 445 -6.01 1.45 -19.13
CA PHE A 445 -7.15 0.59 -18.80
C PHE A 445 -7.67 0.86 -17.39
N ILE A 446 -6.79 1.01 -16.39
CA ILE A 446 -7.18 1.36 -15.02
C ILE A 446 -7.95 2.68 -14.98
N TRP A 447 -7.53 3.67 -15.76
CA TRP A 447 -8.23 4.95 -15.84
C TRP A 447 -9.60 4.82 -16.50
N LYS A 448 -9.69 4.12 -17.64
CA LYS A 448 -10.98 3.81 -18.30
C LYS A 448 -11.94 3.07 -17.36
N LEU A 449 -11.42 2.10 -16.62
CA LEU A 449 -12.16 1.37 -15.59
C LEU A 449 -12.72 2.31 -14.52
N PHE A 450 -11.89 3.20 -13.99
CA PHE A 450 -12.32 4.19 -13.00
C PHE A 450 -13.37 5.16 -13.57
N GLN A 451 -13.16 5.71 -14.77
CA GLN A 451 -14.10 6.60 -15.44
C GLN A 451 -15.45 5.91 -15.69
N LYS A 452 -15.43 4.63 -16.05
CA LYS A 452 -16.66 3.87 -16.26
C LYS A 452 -17.44 3.68 -14.96
N ILE A 453 -16.77 3.26 -13.89
CA ILE A 453 -17.40 3.15 -12.56
C ILE A 453 -17.92 4.53 -12.10
N LYS A 454 -17.17 5.61 -12.35
CA LYS A 454 -17.61 6.98 -12.09
C LYS A 454 -18.92 7.31 -12.81
N SER A 455 -19.04 7.01 -14.10
CA SER A 455 -20.24 7.30 -14.91
C SER A 455 -21.51 6.63 -14.38
N SER A 456 -21.37 5.47 -13.73
CA SER A 456 -22.48 4.73 -13.11
C SER A 456 -22.89 5.23 -11.72
N LYS A 457 -22.20 6.22 -11.16
CA LYS A 457 -22.39 6.72 -9.80
C LYS A 457 -22.58 8.23 -9.76
N ARG A 458 -23.36 8.71 -8.79
CA ARG A 458 -23.52 10.17 -8.56
C ARG A 458 -22.18 10.78 -8.15
N VAL A 459 -21.91 12.02 -8.55
CA VAL A 459 -20.65 12.76 -8.22
C VAL A 459 -20.40 12.80 -6.71
N SER A 460 -21.46 12.92 -5.92
CA SER A 460 -21.40 12.97 -4.46
C SER A 460 -21.06 11.64 -3.78
N GLU A 461 -21.03 10.52 -4.50
CA GLU A 461 -20.68 9.23 -3.93
C GLU A 461 -19.16 8.99 -3.89
N CYS A 462 -18.72 8.38 -2.80
CA CYS A 462 -17.36 7.86 -2.73
C CYS A 462 -17.18 6.64 -3.64
N ILE A 463 -15.99 6.54 -4.25
CA ILE A 463 -15.59 5.40 -5.09
C ILE A 463 -14.33 4.81 -4.46
N PHE A 464 -14.25 3.49 -4.39
CA PHE A 464 -13.04 2.83 -3.93
C PHE A 464 -12.91 1.46 -4.59
N LEU A 465 -11.75 1.17 -5.17
CA LEU A 465 -11.44 -0.15 -5.73
C LEU A 465 -9.94 -0.42 -5.69
N SER A 466 -9.57 -1.67 -6.00
CA SER A 466 -8.20 -2.05 -6.30
C SER A 466 -8.14 -2.48 -7.76
N PRO A 467 -7.67 -1.59 -8.66
CA PRO A 467 -7.56 -1.90 -10.08
C PRO A 467 -6.61 -3.08 -10.33
N MET A 468 -5.51 -3.17 -9.57
CA MET A 468 -4.57 -4.30 -9.64
C MET A 468 -5.24 -5.64 -9.32
N SER A 469 -6.12 -5.68 -8.32
CA SER A 469 -6.86 -6.91 -8.01
C SER A 469 -7.82 -7.26 -9.15
N ILE A 470 -8.55 -6.29 -9.71
CA ILE A 470 -9.46 -6.54 -10.84
C ILE A 470 -8.70 -7.05 -12.07
N LEU A 471 -7.53 -6.47 -12.38
CA LEU A 471 -6.62 -6.95 -13.43
C LEU A 471 -6.16 -8.38 -13.18
N HIS A 472 -5.89 -8.74 -11.92
CA HIS A 472 -5.52 -10.10 -11.57
C HIS A 472 -6.67 -11.10 -11.84
N ALA A 473 -7.90 -10.70 -11.54
CA ALA A 473 -9.10 -11.49 -11.84
C ALA A 473 -9.33 -11.67 -13.35
N THR A 474 -9.15 -10.62 -14.16
CA THR A 474 -9.24 -10.74 -15.63
C THR A 474 -8.11 -11.59 -16.20
N GLY A 475 -6.93 -11.57 -15.56
CA GLY A 475 -5.84 -12.50 -15.85
C GLY A 475 -6.28 -13.96 -15.70
N MET A 476 -6.89 -14.34 -14.58
CA MET A 476 -7.37 -15.72 -14.37
C MET A 476 -8.36 -16.19 -15.46
N ALA A 477 -9.21 -15.30 -15.95
CA ALA A 477 -10.07 -15.56 -17.11
C ALA A 477 -9.25 -15.70 -18.41
N TYR A 478 -8.30 -14.79 -18.67
CA TYR A 478 -7.45 -14.79 -19.86
C TYR A 478 -6.69 -16.11 -20.08
N PHE A 479 -6.12 -16.68 -19.02
CA PHE A 479 -5.38 -17.95 -19.12
C PHE A 479 -6.28 -19.15 -19.48
N GLY A 480 -7.58 -19.05 -19.19
CA GLY A 480 -8.58 -20.06 -19.53
C GLY A 480 -9.25 -19.84 -20.88
N ALA A 481 -9.11 -18.66 -21.47
CA ALA A 481 -9.80 -18.26 -22.69
C ALA A 481 -9.06 -18.68 -23.97
N ALA A 482 -9.81 -18.91 -25.04
CA ALA A 482 -9.32 -19.09 -26.39
C ALA A 482 -10.11 -18.24 -27.40
N GLY A 483 -9.68 -18.26 -28.67
CA GLY A 483 -10.38 -17.61 -29.77
C GLY A 483 -10.70 -16.12 -29.54
N LYS A 484 -11.94 -15.74 -29.84
CA LYS A 484 -12.44 -14.36 -29.70
C LYS A 484 -12.48 -13.89 -28.25
N THR A 485 -12.88 -14.77 -27.32
CA THR A 485 -12.95 -14.48 -25.88
C THR A 485 -11.62 -13.98 -25.34
N LYS A 486 -10.53 -14.65 -25.72
CA LYS A 486 -9.17 -14.23 -25.33
C LYS A 486 -8.76 -12.89 -25.93
N LEU A 487 -9.10 -12.67 -27.21
CA LEU A 487 -8.78 -11.44 -27.93
C LEU A 487 -9.50 -10.22 -27.34
N GLU A 488 -10.76 -10.36 -26.91
CA GLU A 488 -11.49 -9.27 -26.24
C GLU A 488 -10.79 -8.84 -24.94
N ILE A 489 -10.43 -9.79 -24.08
CA ILE A 489 -9.70 -9.50 -22.83
C ILE A 489 -8.37 -8.80 -23.14
N GLN A 490 -7.64 -9.31 -24.14
CA GLN A 490 -6.36 -8.74 -24.55
C GLN A 490 -6.51 -7.30 -25.06
N ARG A 491 -7.46 -7.07 -25.97
CA ARG A 491 -7.69 -5.76 -26.59
C ARG A 491 -8.18 -4.73 -25.60
N ALA A 492 -9.07 -5.13 -24.69
CA ALA A 492 -9.61 -4.22 -23.70
C ALA A 492 -8.52 -3.68 -22.75
N ILE A 493 -7.57 -4.54 -22.35
CA ILE A 493 -6.53 -4.18 -21.37
C ILE A 493 -5.25 -3.63 -22.04
N PHE A 494 -4.82 -4.22 -23.16
CA PHE A 494 -3.51 -3.94 -23.79
C PHE A 494 -3.61 -3.40 -25.23
N GLY A 495 -4.82 -3.24 -25.79
CA GLY A 495 -5.01 -2.79 -27.16
C GLY A 495 -4.67 -3.84 -28.24
N ASP A 496 -4.77 -3.45 -29.51
CA ASP A 496 -4.66 -4.35 -30.67
C ASP A 496 -3.23 -4.82 -31.00
N ALA A 497 -2.20 -4.12 -30.49
CA ALA A 497 -0.80 -4.35 -30.87
C ALA A 497 -0.04 -5.31 -29.94
N ALA A 498 -0.64 -5.73 -28.82
CA ALA A 498 0.02 -6.56 -27.82
C ALA A 498 0.20 -8.01 -28.31
N LYS A 499 1.39 -8.59 -28.11
CA LYS A 499 1.63 -10.01 -28.41
C LYS A 499 1.23 -10.87 -27.21
N GLU A 500 0.67 -12.05 -27.47
CA GLU A 500 0.19 -12.97 -26.42
C GLU A 500 1.26 -13.29 -25.35
N LYS A 501 2.51 -13.54 -25.76
CA LYS A 501 3.60 -13.87 -24.83
C LYS A 501 3.84 -12.73 -23.83
N ASP A 502 3.75 -11.50 -24.29
CA ASP A 502 4.00 -10.30 -23.49
C ASP A 502 2.85 -10.09 -22.50
N VAL A 503 1.60 -10.30 -22.95
CA VAL A 503 0.39 -10.25 -22.12
C VAL A 503 0.43 -11.27 -20.98
N ARG A 504 0.82 -12.51 -21.27
CA ARG A 504 0.96 -13.57 -20.25
C ARG A 504 2.04 -13.23 -19.22
N ALA A 505 3.18 -12.71 -19.67
CA ALA A 505 4.26 -12.29 -18.77
C ALA A 505 3.82 -11.13 -17.86
N LEU A 506 3.05 -10.17 -18.38
CA LEU A 506 2.53 -9.05 -17.62
C LEU A 506 1.56 -9.48 -16.51
N PHE A 507 0.65 -10.41 -16.78
CA PHE A 507 -0.22 -10.93 -15.72
C PHE A 507 0.54 -11.69 -14.62
N VAL A 508 1.62 -12.39 -14.98
CA VAL A 508 2.53 -13.00 -13.99
C VAL A 508 3.22 -11.93 -13.15
N GLU A 509 3.69 -10.84 -13.77
CA GLU A 509 4.33 -9.73 -13.06
C GLU A 509 3.34 -8.98 -12.15
N ILE A 510 2.11 -8.74 -12.60
CA ILE A 510 1.02 -8.17 -11.77
C ILE A 510 0.79 -9.03 -10.52
N ASN A 511 0.78 -10.36 -10.68
CA ASN A 511 0.67 -11.26 -9.54
C ASN A 511 1.89 -11.19 -8.62
N LYS A 512 3.10 -11.09 -9.18
CA LYS A 512 4.33 -10.93 -8.40
C LYS A 512 4.28 -9.66 -7.56
N ILE A 513 3.82 -8.53 -8.11
CA ILE A 513 3.62 -7.29 -7.35
C ILE A 513 2.67 -7.54 -6.16
N LEU A 514 1.49 -8.12 -6.41
CA LEU A 514 0.49 -8.40 -5.37
C LEU A 514 0.96 -9.41 -4.30
N THR A 515 1.81 -10.38 -4.65
CA THR A 515 2.21 -11.48 -3.76
C THR A 515 3.56 -11.29 -3.09
N THR A 516 4.54 -10.67 -3.76
CA THR A 516 5.85 -10.32 -3.19
C THR A 516 5.71 -9.20 -2.15
N GLU A 517 4.81 -8.23 -2.36
CA GLU A 517 4.55 -7.15 -1.40
C GLU A 517 3.68 -7.61 -0.21
N SER A 518 3.07 -8.81 -0.28
CA SER A 518 2.30 -9.45 0.79
C SER A 518 3.19 -10.21 1.80
N LYS A 519 4.36 -10.72 1.39
CA LYS A 519 5.18 -11.65 2.19
C LYS A 519 6.36 -11.03 2.95
N ASN A 520 6.74 -9.78 2.66
CA ASN A 520 8.08 -9.27 3.03
C ASN A 520 8.17 -8.15 4.08
N PHE A 521 7.12 -7.80 4.82
CA PHE A 521 7.25 -6.76 5.86
C PHE A 521 6.52 -7.14 7.15
N ASN A 522 7.26 -7.20 8.26
CA ASN A 522 6.72 -7.50 9.60
C ASN A 522 5.64 -6.52 10.09
N LYS A 523 5.35 -5.43 9.35
CA LYS A 523 4.35 -4.39 9.71
C LYS A 523 3.46 -3.90 8.56
N VAL A 524 3.66 -4.35 7.31
CA VAL A 524 2.71 -4.12 6.21
C VAL A 524 2.01 -5.44 5.91
N LYS A 525 0.68 -5.41 5.92
CA LYS A 525 -0.18 -6.56 5.73
C LYS A 525 -1.09 -6.31 4.53
N LEU A 526 -0.70 -6.87 3.40
CA LEU A 526 -1.52 -6.96 2.20
C LEU A 526 -2.11 -8.37 2.15
N LEU A 527 -3.40 -8.52 2.42
CA LEU A 527 -4.11 -9.80 2.28
C LEU A 527 -4.89 -9.78 0.97
N VAL A 528 -4.54 -10.69 0.08
CA VAL A 528 -5.19 -10.87 -1.22
C VAL A 528 -5.86 -12.23 -1.22
N ALA A 529 -7.16 -12.26 -1.51
CA ALA A 529 -7.98 -13.44 -1.61
C ALA A 529 -8.64 -13.45 -3.00
N ASN A 530 -7.86 -13.92 -3.98
CA ASN A 530 -8.29 -14.04 -5.37
C ASN A 530 -8.43 -15.52 -5.70
N CYS A 531 -9.60 -15.94 -6.15
CA CYS A 531 -9.89 -17.35 -6.45
C CYS A 531 -10.91 -17.46 -7.57
N ILE A 532 -10.75 -18.51 -8.38
CA ILE A 532 -11.76 -18.96 -9.33
C ILE A 532 -12.50 -20.15 -8.74
N TYR A 533 -13.82 -20.05 -8.71
CA TYR A 533 -14.73 -21.09 -8.25
C TYR A 533 -15.43 -21.70 -9.46
N ILE A 534 -15.38 -23.02 -9.59
CA ILE A 534 -15.88 -23.74 -10.77
C ILE A 534 -16.88 -24.80 -10.32
N GLN A 535 -17.93 -25.05 -11.12
CA GLN A 535 -18.91 -26.09 -10.84
C GLN A 535 -18.25 -27.45 -10.61
N GLU A 536 -18.63 -28.13 -9.52
CA GLU A 536 -18.18 -29.48 -9.21
C GLU A 536 -18.47 -30.47 -10.35
N GLY A 537 -17.52 -31.37 -10.62
CA GLY A 537 -17.61 -32.38 -11.67
C GLY A 537 -17.05 -31.94 -13.03
N PHE A 538 -16.55 -30.70 -13.15
CA PHE A 538 -15.86 -30.24 -14.35
C PHE A 538 -14.41 -30.74 -14.36
N LYS A 539 -14.05 -31.53 -15.38
CA LYS A 539 -12.67 -32.04 -15.54
C LYS A 539 -11.74 -30.94 -16.05
N LEU A 540 -11.00 -30.31 -15.16
CA LEU A 540 -10.03 -29.27 -15.47
C LEU A 540 -8.81 -29.81 -16.25
N LEU A 541 -8.30 -29.03 -17.18
CA LEU A 541 -7.10 -29.35 -17.93
C LEU A 541 -5.83 -29.03 -17.12
N THR A 542 -4.90 -29.98 -17.04
CA THR A 542 -3.64 -29.84 -16.29
C THR A 542 -2.85 -28.57 -16.65
N PRO A 543 -2.68 -28.20 -17.95
CA PRO A 543 -1.95 -26.97 -18.30
C PRO A 543 -2.57 -25.70 -17.70
N TYR A 544 -3.90 -25.63 -17.63
CA TYR A 544 -4.57 -24.47 -17.03
C TYR A 544 -4.35 -24.41 -15.52
N VAL A 545 -4.46 -25.55 -14.82
CA VAL A 545 -4.18 -25.63 -13.38
C VAL A 545 -2.74 -25.22 -13.08
N GLU A 546 -1.77 -25.63 -13.90
CA GLU A 546 -0.36 -25.24 -13.77
C GLU A 546 -0.14 -23.74 -14.03
N ASP A 547 -0.83 -23.17 -15.01
CA ASP A 547 -0.74 -21.74 -15.31
C ASP A 547 -1.38 -20.88 -14.21
N ILE A 548 -2.53 -21.30 -13.69
CA ILE A 548 -3.19 -20.62 -12.57
C ILE A 548 -2.34 -20.69 -11.31
N LYS A 549 -1.63 -21.79 -11.03
CA LYS A 549 -0.68 -21.86 -9.89
C LYS A 549 0.43 -20.80 -9.96
N LYS A 550 0.78 -20.30 -11.15
CA LYS A 550 1.78 -19.21 -11.31
C LYS A 550 1.20 -17.84 -10.97
N ILE A 551 -0.11 -17.66 -11.15
CA ILE A 551 -0.77 -16.37 -10.98
C ILE A 551 -1.76 -16.31 -9.81
N SER A 552 -2.19 -17.41 -9.20
CA SER A 552 -3.18 -17.41 -8.13
C SER A 552 -2.91 -18.55 -7.15
N SER A 553 -3.45 -18.42 -5.94
CA SER A 553 -3.21 -19.37 -4.85
C SER A 553 -4.05 -20.64 -4.95
N ASP A 554 -5.30 -20.59 -5.45
CA ASP A 554 -6.24 -21.72 -5.37
C ASP A 554 -7.30 -21.69 -6.50
N ILE A 555 -7.69 -22.87 -7.01
CA ILE A 555 -8.92 -23.13 -7.77
C ILE A 555 -9.82 -23.98 -6.85
N ILE A 556 -11.08 -23.61 -6.69
CA ILE A 556 -11.99 -24.32 -5.78
C ILE A 556 -13.20 -24.82 -6.57
N GLU A 557 -13.44 -26.12 -6.49
CA GLU A 557 -14.66 -26.73 -7.03
C GLU A 557 -15.81 -26.54 -6.02
N VAL A 558 -16.97 -26.12 -6.51
CA VAL A 558 -18.15 -25.82 -5.71
C VAL A 558 -19.39 -26.34 -6.43
N ASP A 559 -20.31 -26.97 -5.72
CA ASP A 559 -21.61 -27.31 -6.29
C ASP A 559 -22.56 -26.10 -6.27
N PHE A 560 -22.70 -25.39 -7.40
CA PHE A 560 -23.63 -24.28 -7.55
C PHE A 560 -25.10 -24.71 -7.66
N MET A 561 -25.39 -26.02 -7.74
CA MET A 561 -26.77 -26.51 -7.60
C MET A 561 -27.29 -26.29 -6.17
N ASP A 562 -26.41 -26.38 -5.16
CA ASP A 562 -26.68 -25.90 -3.80
C ASP A 562 -26.15 -24.48 -3.60
N ILE A 563 -26.93 -23.50 -4.06
CA ILE A 563 -26.60 -22.07 -3.96
C ILE A 563 -26.28 -21.63 -2.52
N LYS A 564 -26.96 -22.21 -1.52
CA LYS A 564 -26.77 -21.80 -0.13
C LYS A 564 -25.40 -22.24 0.34
N GLU A 565 -25.05 -23.50 0.09
CA GLU A 565 -23.76 -24.04 0.48
C GLU A 565 -22.62 -23.43 -0.34
N ALA A 566 -22.79 -23.28 -1.65
CA ALA A 566 -21.82 -22.61 -2.52
C ALA A 566 -21.47 -21.20 -2.01
N ARG A 567 -22.50 -20.42 -1.66
CA ARG A 567 -22.32 -19.08 -1.10
C ARG A 567 -21.59 -19.09 0.25
N LEU A 568 -21.86 -20.08 1.11
CA LEU A 568 -21.20 -20.21 2.41
C LEU A 568 -19.72 -20.55 2.24
N VAL A 569 -19.41 -21.55 1.40
CA VAL A 569 -18.03 -21.99 1.11
C VAL A 569 -17.19 -20.82 0.59
N ILE A 570 -17.68 -20.10 -0.42
CA ILE A 570 -16.94 -18.97 -1.02
C ILE A 570 -16.68 -17.87 0.01
N ASN A 571 -17.73 -17.45 0.75
CA ASN A 571 -17.59 -16.39 1.75
C ASN A 571 -16.69 -16.80 2.92
N GLN A 572 -16.73 -18.05 3.35
CA GLN A 572 -15.89 -18.56 4.43
C GLN A 572 -14.43 -18.64 4.01
N TRP A 573 -14.14 -19.09 2.78
CA TRP A 573 -12.78 -19.11 2.25
C TRP A 573 -12.18 -17.71 2.19
N ILE A 574 -12.92 -16.73 1.66
CA ILE A 574 -12.49 -15.33 1.59
C ILE A 574 -12.28 -14.75 2.99
N CYS A 575 -13.21 -15.00 3.91
CA CYS A 575 -13.11 -14.57 5.29
C CYS A 575 -11.84 -15.12 5.93
N ASN A 576 -11.53 -16.40 5.74
CA ASN A 576 -10.31 -17.02 6.29
C ASN A 576 -9.04 -16.41 5.68
N LYS A 577 -8.96 -16.29 4.34
CA LYS A 577 -7.79 -15.74 3.63
C LYS A 577 -7.55 -14.26 3.92
N THR A 578 -8.61 -13.51 4.23
CA THR A 578 -8.53 -12.10 4.63
C THR A 578 -8.51 -11.91 6.14
N GLU A 579 -8.32 -12.97 6.93
CA GLU A 579 -8.31 -12.93 8.39
C GLU A 579 -9.52 -12.19 9.01
N ARG A 580 -10.70 -12.48 8.47
CA ARG A 580 -11.99 -11.93 8.87
C ARG A 580 -12.14 -10.43 8.61
N LYS A 581 -11.30 -9.85 7.75
CA LYS A 581 -11.40 -8.43 7.35
C LYS A 581 -12.43 -8.23 6.25
N ILE A 582 -12.62 -9.23 5.39
CA ILE A 582 -13.62 -9.19 4.32
C ILE A 582 -14.55 -10.38 4.50
N GLU A 583 -15.79 -10.09 4.90
CA GLU A 583 -16.85 -11.07 5.08
C GLU A 583 -17.98 -10.81 4.08
N ASN A 584 -18.75 -11.83 3.72
CA ASN A 584 -19.92 -11.71 2.83
C ASN A 584 -19.60 -10.94 1.54
N LEU A 585 -18.65 -11.42 0.75
CA LEU A 585 -18.42 -10.93 -0.62
C LEU A 585 -19.64 -11.23 -1.50
N ILE A 586 -20.20 -12.44 -1.38
CA ILE A 586 -21.35 -12.90 -2.16
C ILE A 586 -22.63 -12.77 -1.31
N PRO A 587 -23.49 -11.77 -1.59
CA PRO A 587 -24.77 -11.62 -0.91
C PRO A 587 -25.76 -12.72 -1.30
N PRO A 588 -26.83 -12.96 -0.50
CA PRO A 588 -27.93 -13.85 -0.89
C PRO A 588 -28.55 -13.41 -2.22
N GLY A 589 -28.93 -14.38 -3.06
CA GLY A 589 -29.63 -14.14 -4.33
C GLY A 589 -28.73 -13.80 -5.53
N LEU A 590 -27.41 -13.62 -5.34
CA LEU A 590 -26.49 -13.33 -6.44
C LEU A 590 -26.16 -14.58 -7.28
N LEU A 591 -25.91 -15.72 -6.62
CA LEU A 591 -25.67 -16.99 -7.30
C LEU A 591 -26.99 -17.61 -7.76
N GLN A 592 -26.98 -18.26 -8.93
CA GLN A 592 -28.13 -18.92 -9.53
C GLN A 592 -27.80 -20.39 -9.83
N PRO A 593 -28.80 -21.28 -10.04
CA PRO A 593 -28.52 -22.69 -10.35
C PRO A 593 -27.77 -22.87 -11.68
N ILE A 594 -27.86 -21.89 -12.59
CA ILE A 594 -27.14 -21.88 -13.86
C ILE A 594 -25.70 -21.36 -13.74
N THR A 595 -25.28 -20.93 -12.55
CA THR A 595 -23.91 -20.44 -12.33
C THR A 595 -22.90 -21.57 -12.57
N THR A 596 -21.98 -21.36 -13.51
CA THR A 596 -20.97 -22.38 -13.86
C THR A 596 -19.58 -22.03 -13.34
N SER A 597 -19.26 -20.74 -13.22
CA SER A 597 -18.04 -20.28 -12.56
C SER A 597 -18.16 -18.85 -12.03
N VAL A 598 -17.45 -18.54 -10.95
CA VAL A 598 -17.36 -17.20 -10.34
C VAL A 598 -15.91 -16.86 -10.05
N ILE A 599 -15.49 -15.65 -10.41
CA ILE A 599 -14.18 -15.12 -10.01
C ILE A 599 -14.39 -14.16 -8.86
N ALA A 600 -13.88 -14.52 -7.68
CA ALA A 600 -14.05 -13.74 -6.48
C ALA A 600 -12.70 -13.11 -6.08
N ASN A 601 -12.73 -11.81 -5.89
CA ASN A 601 -11.59 -10.98 -5.59
C ASN A 601 -11.84 -10.17 -4.33
N ALA A 602 -10.97 -10.34 -3.34
CA ALA A 602 -11.00 -9.58 -2.11
C ALA A 602 -9.60 -9.14 -1.72
N ILE A 603 -9.42 -7.85 -1.44
CA ILE A 603 -8.12 -7.29 -1.09
C ILE A 603 -8.22 -6.34 0.09
N TYR A 604 -7.29 -6.53 1.02
CA TYR A 604 -7.19 -5.82 2.27
C TYR A 604 -5.77 -5.29 2.45
N PHE A 605 -5.64 -4.03 2.83
CA PHE A 605 -4.34 -3.38 2.98
C PHE A 605 -4.22 -2.68 4.32
N LYS A 606 -3.11 -2.96 5.00
CA LYS A 606 -2.70 -2.33 6.25
C LYS A 606 -1.21 -2.00 6.19
N ALA A 607 -0.85 -0.75 6.44
CA ALA A 607 0.53 -0.26 6.39
C ALA A 607 0.68 0.93 7.34
N GLN A 608 1.84 1.14 7.97
CA GLN A 608 2.07 2.30 8.84
C GLN A 608 2.66 3.46 8.05
N TRP A 609 2.32 4.71 8.39
CA TRP A 609 3.02 5.86 7.82
C TRP A 609 4.52 5.80 8.17
N ALA A 610 5.38 6.27 7.27
CA ALA A 610 6.80 6.45 7.56
C ALA A 610 7.00 7.43 8.72
N ARG A 611 6.19 8.51 8.72
CA ARG A 611 6.03 9.47 9.82
C ARG A 611 4.55 9.57 10.18
N ARG A 612 4.22 9.24 11.43
CA ARG A 612 2.83 9.18 11.93
C ARG A 612 2.31 10.58 12.29
N PHE A 613 1.01 10.78 12.16
CA PHE A 613 0.35 11.98 12.68
C PHE A 613 0.24 11.89 14.20
N GLU A 614 0.41 13.01 14.89
CA GLU A 614 0.17 13.05 16.32
C GLU A 614 -1.33 13.06 16.64
N VAL A 615 -1.79 12.07 17.42
CA VAL A 615 -3.20 11.90 17.79
C VAL A 615 -3.80 13.13 18.47
N GLN A 616 -2.99 13.84 19.26
CA GLN A 616 -3.41 15.07 19.95
C GLN A 616 -3.72 16.23 19.01
N ASN A 617 -3.20 16.20 17.78
CA ASN A 617 -3.45 17.22 16.76
C ASN A 617 -4.69 16.90 15.91
N THR A 618 -5.31 15.72 16.07
CA THR A 618 -6.57 15.38 15.40
C THR A 618 -7.75 16.11 16.05
N VAL A 619 -8.42 16.96 15.27
CA VAL A 619 -9.54 17.77 15.75
C VAL A 619 -10.78 17.60 14.88
N ASN A 620 -11.97 17.86 15.42
CA ASN A 620 -13.16 17.94 14.59
C ASN A 620 -13.08 19.18 13.70
N SER A 621 -13.28 19.05 12.39
CA SER A 621 -13.33 20.16 11.44
C SER A 621 -14.44 19.95 10.43
N ASP A 622 -14.86 21.03 9.78
CA ASP A 622 -15.83 20.96 8.69
C ASP A 622 -15.21 20.30 7.47
N PHE A 623 -16.01 19.49 6.79
CA PHE A 623 -15.75 18.97 5.46
C PHE A 623 -16.94 19.35 4.57
N PHE A 624 -16.65 20.01 3.44
CA PHE A 624 -17.62 20.55 2.51
C PHE A 624 -17.90 19.54 1.42
N CYS A 625 -18.94 18.72 1.58
CA CYS A 625 -19.26 17.64 0.63
C CYS A 625 -19.68 18.18 -0.74
N ASP A 626 -20.41 19.28 -0.76
CA ASP A 626 -20.81 20.06 -1.93
C ASP A 626 -21.20 21.48 -1.49
N GLU A 627 -21.80 22.27 -2.40
CA GLU A 627 -22.18 23.66 -2.14
C GLU A 627 -23.14 23.82 -0.95
N ILE A 628 -23.96 22.80 -0.66
CA ILE A 628 -25.06 22.86 0.29
C ILE A 628 -24.73 22.06 1.56
N ARG A 629 -24.04 20.93 1.44
CA ARG A 629 -23.82 19.95 2.52
C ARG A 629 -22.44 20.07 3.15
N ARG A 630 -22.42 20.11 4.49
CA ARG A 630 -21.21 20.14 5.31
C ARG A 630 -21.33 19.14 6.45
N ILE A 631 -20.26 18.40 6.74
CA ILE A 631 -20.20 17.43 7.83
C ILE A 631 -19.00 17.71 8.73
N LYS A 632 -19.06 17.25 9.98
CA LYS A 632 -17.89 17.27 10.88
C LYS A 632 -17.11 15.97 10.74
N VAL A 633 -15.81 16.07 10.43
CA VAL A 633 -14.88 14.94 10.34
C VAL A 633 -13.73 15.10 11.32
N LYS A 634 -13.12 13.99 11.72
CA LYS A 634 -11.84 13.99 12.45
C LYS A 634 -10.73 14.34 11.47
N MET A 635 -10.22 15.55 11.56
CA MET A 635 -9.18 16.09 10.69
C MET A 635 -7.83 15.93 11.40
N MET A 636 -7.01 15.03 10.87
CA MET A 636 -5.63 14.83 11.30
C MET A 636 -4.81 16.02 10.82
N ARG A 637 -3.89 16.51 11.65
CA ARG A 637 -3.09 17.70 11.36
C ARG A 637 -1.63 17.45 11.68
N ASP A 638 -0.76 17.89 10.78
CA ASP A 638 0.68 17.90 11.02
C ASP A 638 1.36 19.03 10.24
N LYS A 639 2.60 19.35 10.62
CA LYS A 639 3.48 20.23 9.86
C LYS A 639 4.87 19.62 9.80
N GLN A 640 5.24 19.14 8.62
CA GLN A 640 6.51 18.50 8.35
C GLN A 640 6.79 18.49 6.85
N GLU A 641 7.94 17.95 6.46
CA GLU A 641 8.25 17.67 5.06
C GLU A 641 7.35 16.57 4.50
N PHE A 642 6.56 16.93 3.48
CA PHE A 642 5.77 16.01 2.68
C PHE A 642 6.15 16.15 1.22
N TYR A 643 5.88 15.12 0.44
CA TYR A 643 5.99 15.23 -1.00
C TYR A 643 4.83 16.06 -1.52
N TYR A 644 5.15 17.12 -2.25
CA TYR A 644 4.16 18.09 -2.67
C TYR A 644 4.42 18.52 -4.11
N TYR A 645 3.34 18.69 -4.84
CA TYR A 645 3.31 19.34 -6.14
C TYR A 645 2.01 20.13 -6.25
N GLU A 646 2.00 21.22 -7.00
CA GLU A 646 0.76 21.90 -7.36
C GLU A 646 0.85 22.43 -8.79
N ASN A 647 -0.25 22.37 -9.51
CA ASN A 647 -0.41 23.05 -10.79
C ASN A 647 -1.67 23.93 -10.74
N GLU A 648 -2.16 24.40 -11.89
CA GLU A 648 -3.36 25.25 -11.94
C GLU A 648 -4.63 24.52 -11.47
N LEU A 649 -4.66 23.20 -11.61
CA LEU A 649 -5.85 22.36 -11.41
C LEU A 649 -5.99 21.86 -9.96
N CYS A 650 -4.90 21.32 -9.39
CA CYS A 650 -4.93 20.66 -8.09
C CYS A 650 -3.62 20.79 -7.29
N GLN A 651 -3.71 20.50 -6.00
CA GLN A 651 -2.59 20.20 -5.13
C GLN A 651 -2.43 18.68 -5.03
N LEU A 652 -1.20 18.18 -5.13
CA LEU A 652 -0.82 16.80 -4.88
C LEU A 652 -0.06 16.72 -3.56
N LEU A 653 -0.49 15.83 -2.67
CA LEU A 653 0.23 15.46 -1.46
C LEU A 653 0.60 13.98 -1.50
N GLY A 654 1.88 13.65 -1.34
CA GLY A 654 2.38 12.29 -1.18
C GLY A 654 2.82 12.02 0.26
N ILE A 655 2.33 10.91 0.82
CA ILE A 655 2.64 10.42 2.16
C ILE A 655 3.19 8.99 2.04
N SER A 656 4.44 8.79 2.41
CA SER A 656 5.11 7.49 2.32
C SER A 656 4.74 6.55 3.47
N TYR A 657 4.67 5.25 3.19
CA TYR A 657 4.54 4.22 4.21
C TYR A 657 5.91 3.76 4.72
N LYS A 658 5.97 3.27 5.96
CA LYS A 658 7.19 2.78 6.62
C LYS A 658 7.64 1.46 6.00
N GLU A 659 8.95 1.33 5.79
CA GLU A 659 9.61 0.09 5.36
C GLU A 659 9.09 -0.46 4.01
N ASN A 660 8.29 0.27 3.23
CA ASN A 660 7.74 -0.22 1.97
C ASN A 660 7.90 0.82 0.85
N ASN A 661 7.86 0.37 -0.39
CA ASN A 661 7.85 1.19 -1.59
C ASN A 661 6.47 1.81 -1.89
N PHE A 662 5.45 1.70 -1.04
CA PHE A 662 4.14 2.30 -1.30
C PHE A 662 4.00 3.70 -0.73
N TRP A 663 3.22 4.51 -1.44
CA TRP A 663 2.89 5.88 -1.07
C TRP A 663 1.38 6.08 -1.24
N MET A 664 0.77 6.85 -0.34
CA MET A 664 -0.56 7.41 -0.56
C MET A 664 -0.39 8.80 -1.18
N TYR A 665 -0.98 8.99 -2.35
CA TYR A 665 -1.10 10.30 -2.98
C TYR A 665 -2.54 10.79 -2.89
N ILE A 666 -2.71 12.07 -2.57
CA ILE A 666 -4.00 12.76 -2.51
C ILE A 666 -3.95 13.92 -3.50
N LEU A 667 -4.86 13.90 -4.47
CA LEU A 667 -5.09 14.97 -5.43
C LEU A 667 -6.30 15.77 -4.97
N LEU A 668 -6.05 16.99 -4.51
CA LEU A 668 -7.05 17.91 -4.00
C LEU A 668 -7.28 19.03 -5.03
N PRO A 669 -8.48 19.15 -5.60
CA PRO A 669 -8.81 20.27 -6.48
C PRO A 669 -8.51 21.61 -5.79
N LYS A 670 -7.96 22.60 -6.50
CA LYS A 670 -7.75 23.93 -5.89
C LYS A 670 -9.07 24.64 -5.61
N GLN A 671 -10.07 24.41 -6.46
CA GLN A 671 -11.43 24.90 -6.26
C GLN A 671 -12.27 23.83 -5.56
N ARG A 672 -12.92 24.22 -4.45
CA ARG A 672 -13.57 23.31 -3.49
C ARG A 672 -14.56 22.30 -4.09
N PHE A 673 -15.17 22.61 -5.24
CA PHE A 673 -16.20 21.78 -5.88
C PHE A 673 -15.83 21.36 -7.32
N ALA A 674 -14.59 21.56 -7.73
CA ALA A 674 -14.12 21.24 -9.09
C ALA A 674 -13.55 19.82 -9.21
N LEU A 675 -13.95 18.89 -8.33
CA LEU A 675 -13.45 17.51 -8.38
C LEU A 675 -13.80 16.81 -9.69
N GLU A 676 -15.03 16.99 -10.17
CA GLU A 676 -15.47 16.36 -11.42
C GLU A 676 -14.73 16.89 -12.64
N GLU A 677 -14.54 18.22 -12.71
CA GLU A 677 -13.74 18.88 -13.74
C GLU A 677 -12.29 18.38 -13.71
N MET A 678 -11.67 18.33 -12.53
CA MET A 678 -10.34 17.78 -12.34
C MET A 678 -10.25 16.35 -12.87
N GLU A 679 -11.15 15.45 -12.44
CA GLU A 679 -11.15 14.05 -12.87
C GLU A 679 -11.41 13.85 -14.36
N ASN A 680 -12.18 14.72 -15.00
CA ASN A 680 -12.44 14.65 -16.44
C ASN A 680 -11.25 15.17 -17.25
N SER A 681 -10.49 16.13 -16.69
CA SER A 681 -9.30 16.69 -17.32
C SER A 681 -8.05 15.82 -17.13
N LEU A 682 -7.99 15.02 -16.06
CA LEU A 682 -6.83 14.21 -15.69
C LEU A 682 -6.56 13.11 -16.72
N THR A 683 -5.33 13.10 -17.23
CA THR A 683 -4.78 12.02 -18.07
C THR A 683 -3.70 11.23 -17.33
N SER A 684 -3.36 10.04 -17.82
CA SER A 684 -2.24 9.24 -17.30
C SER A 684 -0.90 10.00 -17.39
N SER A 685 -0.70 10.76 -18.46
CA SER A 685 0.50 11.58 -18.67
C SER A 685 0.61 12.70 -17.64
N GLN A 686 -0.48 13.39 -17.34
CA GLN A 686 -0.52 14.43 -16.31
C GLN A 686 -0.27 13.86 -14.91
N LEU A 687 -0.87 12.70 -14.58
CA LEU A 687 -0.58 12.02 -13.31
C LEU A 687 0.90 11.66 -13.19
N THR A 688 1.48 11.13 -14.26
CA THR A 688 2.90 10.79 -14.31
C THR A 688 3.79 12.02 -14.12
N GLU A 689 3.43 13.13 -14.78
CA GLU A 689 4.12 14.42 -14.63
C GLU A 689 4.04 14.92 -13.18
N MET A 690 2.85 14.92 -12.56
CA MET A 690 2.66 15.32 -11.16
C MET A 690 3.51 14.49 -10.20
N PHE A 691 3.60 13.18 -10.45
CA PHE A 691 4.43 12.29 -9.62
C PHE A 691 5.93 12.48 -9.86
N GLN A 692 6.36 12.91 -11.04
CA GLN A 692 7.77 13.15 -11.36
C GLN A 692 8.27 14.52 -10.90
N ASN A 693 7.40 15.53 -10.92
CA ASN A 693 7.75 16.93 -10.64
C ASN A 693 7.52 17.35 -9.18
N GLY A 694 6.98 16.48 -8.34
CA GLY A 694 6.85 16.77 -6.91
C GLY A 694 8.19 16.76 -6.19
N ALA A 695 8.22 17.41 -5.02
CA ALA A 695 9.40 17.48 -4.17
C ALA A 695 9.03 17.39 -2.69
N MET A 696 9.97 16.93 -1.86
CA MET A 696 9.81 16.99 -0.41
C MET A 696 9.95 18.43 0.07
N VAL A 697 8.91 18.99 0.67
CA VAL A 697 8.88 20.38 1.17
C VAL A 697 8.05 20.45 2.44
N ASP A 698 8.33 21.44 3.31
CA ASP A 698 7.54 21.69 4.52
C ASP A 698 6.12 22.15 4.19
N VAL A 699 5.13 21.31 4.50
CA VAL A 699 3.71 21.60 4.28
C VAL A 699 2.94 21.43 5.59
N THR A 700 2.05 22.38 5.89
CA THR A 700 1.04 22.20 6.92
C THR A 700 -0.13 21.42 6.34
N VAL A 701 -0.28 20.18 6.75
CA VAL A 701 -1.26 19.23 6.21
C VAL A 701 -2.45 19.08 7.15
N LYS A 702 -3.65 19.08 6.58
CA LYS A 702 -4.89 18.65 7.22
C LYS A 702 -5.59 17.63 6.33
N ILE A 703 -5.76 16.41 6.82
CA ILE A 703 -6.44 15.33 6.08
C ILE A 703 -7.46 14.62 6.97
N PRO A 704 -8.62 14.22 6.44
CA PRO A 704 -9.62 13.54 7.23
C PRO A 704 -9.19 12.11 7.56
N LYS A 705 -9.61 11.62 8.72
CA LYS A 705 -9.64 10.20 9.05
C LYS A 705 -10.85 9.56 8.36
N PHE A 706 -10.66 8.48 7.61
CA PHE A 706 -11.76 7.84 6.87
C PHE A 706 -11.58 6.32 6.72
N THR A 707 -12.67 5.64 6.38
CA THR A 707 -12.67 4.20 6.15
C THR A 707 -13.54 3.86 4.94
N PHE A 708 -13.00 3.08 4.02
CA PHE A 708 -13.67 2.58 2.85
C PHE A 708 -13.94 1.09 2.91
N THR A 709 -15.12 0.72 2.44
CA THR A 709 -15.31 -0.58 1.79
C THR A 709 -16.22 -0.42 0.63
N SER A 710 -15.83 -1.11 -0.43
CA SER A 710 -16.55 -1.17 -1.67
C SER A 710 -16.70 -2.63 -2.04
N ALA A 711 -17.88 -2.99 -2.51
CA ALA A 711 -18.17 -4.26 -3.16
C ALA A 711 -18.78 -3.92 -4.53
N LEU A 712 -18.20 -4.44 -5.60
CA LEU A 712 -18.59 -4.16 -6.98
C LEU A 712 -18.76 -5.49 -7.72
N ASN A 713 -19.83 -5.61 -8.50
CA ASN A 713 -19.91 -6.61 -9.56
C ASN A 713 -19.35 -5.97 -10.83
N MET A 714 -18.34 -6.60 -11.41
CA MET A 714 -17.60 -6.07 -12.56
C MET A 714 -18.21 -6.47 -13.90
N LYS A 715 -19.26 -7.30 -13.93
CA LYS A 715 -19.87 -7.82 -15.16
C LYS A 715 -20.25 -6.72 -16.16
N ASP A 716 -21.12 -5.80 -15.75
CA ASP A 716 -21.61 -4.74 -16.65
C ASP A 716 -20.48 -3.79 -17.04
N VAL A 717 -19.64 -3.41 -16.06
CA VAL A 717 -18.50 -2.51 -16.27
C VAL A 717 -17.51 -3.09 -17.29
N LEU A 718 -17.15 -4.38 -17.18
CA LEU A 718 -16.20 -5.01 -18.09
C LEU A 718 -16.82 -5.30 -19.46
N THR A 719 -18.13 -5.59 -19.53
CA THR A 719 -18.86 -5.74 -20.78
C THR A 719 -18.79 -4.46 -21.60
N GLU A 720 -19.05 -3.31 -20.97
CA GLU A 720 -18.97 -2.00 -21.64
C GLU A 720 -17.53 -1.57 -21.98
N LEU A 721 -16.53 -2.13 -21.32
CA LEU A 721 -15.11 -1.96 -21.68
C LEU A 721 -14.66 -2.90 -22.81
N GLY A 722 -15.57 -3.66 -23.41
CA GLY A 722 -15.30 -4.53 -24.55
C GLY A 722 -14.90 -5.96 -24.19
N MET A 723 -15.18 -6.40 -22.95
CA MET A 723 -15.00 -7.79 -22.48
C MET A 723 -16.34 -8.44 -22.18
N GLY A 724 -17.25 -8.44 -23.16
CA GLY A 724 -18.60 -8.98 -23.00
C GLY A 724 -18.69 -10.49 -23.16
N ILE A 725 -17.92 -11.07 -24.10
CA ILE A 725 -18.03 -12.49 -24.45
C ILE A 725 -17.72 -13.41 -23.26
N ILE A 726 -16.88 -12.98 -22.30
CA ILE A 726 -16.55 -13.81 -21.13
C ILE A 726 -17.78 -14.15 -20.26
N PHE A 727 -18.84 -13.34 -20.36
CA PHE A 727 -20.10 -13.49 -19.62
C PHE A 727 -21.23 -14.14 -20.43
N ASP A 728 -20.97 -14.48 -21.69
CA ASP A 728 -21.93 -15.06 -22.62
C ASP A 728 -21.81 -16.58 -22.64
N GLY A 729 -22.80 -17.28 -22.09
CA GLY A 729 -22.78 -18.74 -21.99
C GLY A 729 -22.86 -19.50 -23.31
N GLU A 730 -23.23 -18.85 -24.42
CA GLU A 730 -23.27 -19.48 -25.75
C GLU A 730 -21.96 -19.26 -26.53
N ASN A 731 -21.35 -18.08 -26.37
CA ASN A 731 -20.22 -17.65 -27.19
C ASN A 731 -18.87 -17.67 -26.46
N ALA A 732 -18.84 -17.81 -25.13
CA ALA A 732 -17.60 -17.87 -24.37
C ALA A 732 -16.78 -19.13 -24.72
N ASP A 733 -15.51 -18.93 -25.08
CA ASP A 733 -14.56 -20.00 -25.32
C ASP A 733 -13.56 -20.10 -24.15
N PHE A 734 -13.94 -20.89 -23.14
CA PHE A 734 -13.05 -21.30 -22.05
C PHE A 734 -12.56 -22.74 -22.21
N SER A 735 -12.36 -23.19 -23.46
CA SER A 735 -11.90 -24.56 -23.77
C SER A 735 -10.51 -24.90 -23.21
N LYS A 736 -9.75 -23.91 -22.73
CA LYS A 736 -8.48 -24.15 -22.02
C LYS A 736 -8.68 -24.50 -20.55
N ILE A 737 -9.83 -24.18 -19.95
CA ILE A 737 -10.17 -24.59 -18.58
C ILE A 737 -10.63 -26.05 -18.57
N CYS A 738 -11.64 -26.37 -19.37
CA CYS A 738 -12.19 -27.72 -19.49
C CYS A 738 -12.69 -28.00 -20.92
N LYS A 739 -12.90 -29.26 -21.27
CA LYS A 739 -13.37 -29.64 -22.63
C LYS A 739 -14.86 -29.35 -22.88
N ARG A 740 -15.63 -28.96 -21.85
CA ARG A 740 -17.05 -28.62 -22.01
C ARG A 740 -17.19 -27.25 -22.66
N LYS A 741 -18.32 -27.03 -23.34
CA LYS A 741 -18.61 -25.78 -24.06
C LYS A 741 -19.55 -24.84 -23.30
N ASP A 742 -20.06 -25.27 -22.15
CA ASP A 742 -21.02 -24.52 -21.31
C ASP A 742 -20.35 -23.76 -20.16
N ILE A 743 -19.01 -23.71 -20.13
CA ILE A 743 -18.27 -22.95 -19.12
C ILE A 743 -18.10 -21.50 -19.56
N PHE A 744 -18.53 -20.57 -18.72
CA PHE A 744 -18.36 -19.13 -18.89
C PHE A 744 -18.22 -18.47 -17.52
N VAL A 745 -17.71 -17.24 -17.47
CA VAL A 745 -17.62 -16.48 -16.21
C VAL A 745 -18.99 -15.91 -15.91
N SER A 746 -19.66 -16.38 -14.85
CA SER A 746 -21.00 -15.85 -14.51
C SER A 746 -20.89 -14.42 -13.99
N ASP A 747 -19.95 -14.19 -13.06
CA ASP A 747 -19.70 -12.90 -12.42
C ASP A 747 -18.23 -12.74 -11.99
N ILE A 748 -17.76 -11.49 -11.95
CA ILE A 748 -16.48 -11.10 -11.35
C ILE A 748 -16.76 -10.15 -10.19
N LEU A 749 -16.50 -10.59 -8.97
CA LEU A 749 -16.87 -9.87 -7.74
C LEU A 749 -15.63 -9.29 -7.07
N HIS A 750 -15.64 -7.97 -6.85
CA HIS A 750 -14.51 -7.24 -6.26
C HIS A 750 -14.90 -6.59 -4.94
N LYS A 751 -14.15 -6.85 -3.86
CA LYS A 751 -14.30 -6.15 -2.58
C LYS A 751 -12.98 -5.67 -2.02
N ALA A 752 -12.94 -4.41 -1.65
CA ALA A 752 -11.75 -3.77 -1.10
C ALA A 752 -12.06 -3.09 0.24
N PHE A 753 -11.11 -3.15 1.17
CA PHE A 753 -11.18 -2.46 2.46
C PHE A 753 -9.93 -1.58 2.67
N LEU A 754 -10.14 -0.36 3.16
CA LEU A 754 -9.08 0.58 3.56
C LEU A 754 -9.53 1.39 4.77
N GLU A 755 -8.66 1.58 5.75
CA GLU A 755 -8.87 2.53 6.85
C GLU A 755 -7.67 3.46 6.93
N VAL A 756 -7.87 4.77 6.94
CA VAL A 756 -6.82 5.79 7.03
C VAL A 756 -6.93 6.50 8.37
N ASN A 757 -5.85 6.47 9.16
CA ASN A 757 -5.78 7.05 10.50
C ASN A 757 -4.37 7.60 10.82
N GLU A 758 -4.16 8.00 12.08
CA GLU A 758 -2.94 8.67 12.52
C GLU A 758 -1.68 7.77 12.45
N GLU A 759 -1.85 6.46 12.60
CA GLU A 759 -0.74 5.48 12.56
C GLU A 759 -0.34 5.11 11.13
N GLY A 760 -1.28 5.21 10.19
CA GLY A 760 -1.14 4.66 8.86
C GLY A 760 -2.49 4.30 8.25
N THR A 761 -2.44 3.23 7.47
CA THR A 761 -3.57 2.42 7.08
C THR A 761 -3.72 1.21 8.02
N GLU A 762 -4.77 1.23 8.85
CA GLU A 762 -5.21 0.29 9.94
C GLU A 762 -4.31 0.00 11.18
N ALA A 763 -4.92 -0.06 12.39
CA ALA A 763 -4.35 0.27 13.72
C ALA A 763 -3.86 -0.88 14.65
N ALA A 764 -3.05 -0.52 15.68
CA ALA A 764 -3.14 -0.89 17.12
C ALA A 764 -2.08 -0.14 17.98
N ALA A 765 -2.52 0.46 19.11
CA ALA A 765 -1.87 1.53 19.89
C ALA A 765 -0.53 1.24 20.61
N ALA A 766 0.34 2.28 20.72
CA ALA A 766 1.05 2.73 21.95
C ALA A 766 1.90 4.01 21.71
N THR A 767 1.91 4.90 22.69
CA THR A 767 2.45 6.28 22.73
C THR A 767 3.95 6.37 23.01
N SER A 768 4.64 7.34 22.39
CA SER A 768 5.86 7.96 22.95
C SER A 768 5.99 9.41 22.49
N VAL A 769 6.08 10.33 23.46
CA VAL A 769 6.28 11.77 23.28
C VAL A 769 7.78 12.04 23.15
N THR A 770 8.19 12.84 22.17
CA THR A 770 9.55 13.36 22.07
C THR A 770 9.48 14.88 21.98
N MET A 771 10.09 15.60 22.92
CA MET A 771 10.22 17.06 22.88
C MET A 771 11.40 17.44 21.98
N THR A 772 11.24 18.46 21.14
CA THR A 772 12.32 19.10 20.39
C THR A 772 12.34 20.60 20.66
N ASP A 773 13.54 21.10 20.96
CA ASP A 773 13.83 22.51 21.20
C ASP A 773 13.76 23.34 19.91
N LYS A 774 13.25 24.57 20.05
CA LYS A 774 13.07 25.53 18.95
C LYS A 774 14.33 26.39 18.75
N ALA A 775 14.77 26.50 17.50
CA ALA A 775 15.49 27.68 17.02
C ALA A 775 14.76 28.22 15.77
N ALA A 776 14.59 29.55 15.70
CA ALA A 776 13.80 30.22 14.68
C ALA A 776 14.58 30.40 13.37
N VAL A 777 13.98 29.98 12.25
CA VAL A 777 14.40 30.29 10.88
C VAL A 777 13.34 31.20 10.25
N MET A 778 13.76 32.21 9.48
CA MET A 778 12.89 33.16 8.79
C MET A 778 11.88 32.45 7.86
N PRO A 779 10.66 32.98 7.68
CA PRO A 779 9.57 32.23 7.08
C PRO A 779 9.72 32.15 5.56
N SER A 780 10.05 30.95 5.06
CA SER A 780 9.66 30.54 3.71
C SER A 780 8.13 30.54 3.61
N LYS A 781 7.59 30.83 2.41
CA LYS A 781 6.15 30.82 2.12
C LYS A 781 5.52 29.55 2.71
N GLN A 782 4.67 29.70 3.73
CA GLN A 782 4.04 28.54 4.37
C GLN A 782 3.09 27.87 3.38
N LEU A 783 3.41 26.64 3.00
CA LEU A 783 2.55 25.81 2.16
C LEU A 783 1.48 25.13 3.03
N PHE A 784 0.24 25.12 2.53
CA PHE A 784 -0.90 24.51 3.19
C PHE A 784 -1.56 23.52 2.25
N PHE A 785 -1.83 22.32 2.75
CA PHE A 785 -2.66 21.32 2.09
C PHE A 785 -3.82 20.97 3.02
N VAL A 786 -5.03 21.41 2.68
CA VAL A 786 -6.21 21.28 3.54
C VAL A 786 -7.29 20.52 2.80
N ALA A 787 -7.33 19.20 2.99
CA ALA A 787 -8.31 18.32 2.38
C ALA A 787 -9.66 18.40 3.11
N ASP A 788 -10.29 19.57 3.08
CA ASP A 788 -11.61 19.84 3.67
C ASP A 788 -12.78 19.67 2.69
N HIS A 789 -12.52 19.15 1.49
CA HIS A 789 -13.51 18.98 0.43
C HIS A 789 -13.14 17.79 -0.47
N PRO A 790 -14.02 17.35 -1.40
CA PRO A 790 -13.82 16.12 -2.15
C PRO A 790 -12.49 16.04 -2.88
N PHE A 791 -11.84 14.89 -2.79
CA PHE A 791 -10.53 14.63 -3.38
C PHE A 791 -10.43 13.23 -3.98
N LEU A 792 -9.49 13.07 -4.90
CA LEU A 792 -9.06 11.78 -5.43
C LEU A 792 -7.84 11.31 -4.63
N PHE A 793 -7.72 10.01 -4.37
CA PHE A 793 -6.54 9.44 -3.76
C PHE A 793 -6.17 8.12 -4.41
N LEU A 794 -4.89 7.78 -4.36
CA LEU A 794 -4.33 6.55 -4.88
C LEU A 794 -3.22 6.04 -3.98
N ILE A 795 -3.12 4.72 -3.87
CA ILE A 795 -2.01 4.04 -3.20
C ILE A 795 -1.26 3.30 -4.28
N CYS A 796 -0.04 3.70 -4.57
CA CYS A 796 0.78 3.10 -5.61
C CYS A 796 2.24 3.05 -5.20
N ASN A 797 3.00 2.19 -5.87
CA ASN A 797 4.44 2.22 -5.79
C ASN A 797 4.92 3.31 -6.75
N PRO A 798 5.66 4.34 -6.28
CA PRO A 798 6.08 5.44 -7.12
C PRO A 798 7.03 4.98 -8.24
N LYS A 799 7.59 3.77 -8.16
CA LYS A 799 8.44 3.19 -9.22
C LYS A 799 7.65 2.77 -10.46
N ASN A 800 6.44 2.22 -10.32
CA ASN A 800 5.64 1.77 -11.47
C ASN A 800 4.37 2.61 -11.69
N CYS A 801 4.00 3.46 -10.71
CA CYS A 801 2.82 4.31 -10.71
C CYS A 801 1.49 3.55 -10.91
N ILE A 802 1.47 2.23 -10.79
CA ILE A 802 0.24 1.43 -10.94
C ILE A 802 -0.55 1.50 -9.64
N PRO A 803 -1.79 2.00 -9.65
CA PRO A 803 -2.60 2.09 -8.45
C PRO A 803 -2.94 0.70 -7.90
N LEU A 804 -2.37 0.36 -6.74
CA LEU A 804 -2.85 -0.76 -5.93
C LEU A 804 -4.26 -0.47 -5.44
N PHE A 805 -4.51 0.77 -5.02
CA PHE A 805 -5.84 1.29 -4.72
C PHE A 805 -6.07 2.63 -5.39
N LEU A 806 -7.31 2.89 -5.78
CA LEU A 806 -7.78 4.14 -6.34
C LEU A 806 -9.14 4.46 -5.73
N GLY A 807 -9.34 5.72 -5.34
CA GLY A 807 -10.62 6.11 -4.79
C GLY A 807 -10.90 7.61 -4.81
N ARG A 808 -12.18 7.92 -4.76
CA ARG A 808 -12.75 9.25 -4.57
C ARG A 808 -13.33 9.34 -3.16
N TYR A 809 -12.93 10.36 -2.41
CA TYR A 809 -13.51 10.69 -1.11
C TYR A 809 -14.33 11.97 -1.21
N THR A 810 -15.61 11.90 -0.88
CA THR A 810 -16.55 13.04 -0.91
C THR A 810 -17.06 13.42 0.49
N GLY A 811 -16.55 12.78 1.54
CA GLY A 811 -17.08 12.90 2.91
C GLY A 811 -18.39 12.14 3.14
N LEU A 812 -19.15 11.87 2.08
CA LEU A 812 -20.37 11.08 2.09
C LEU A 812 -19.99 9.61 1.92
N ASN A 813 -19.66 8.95 3.03
CA ASN A 813 -19.48 7.52 3.03
C ASN A 813 -20.79 6.83 2.62
N VAL A 814 -20.80 6.16 1.45
CA VAL A 814 -21.80 5.12 1.09
C VAL A 814 -21.84 4.03 2.18
N ARG A 815 -20.84 3.98 3.05
CA ARG A 815 -20.76 3.12 4.23
C ARG A 815 -21.55 3.56 5.46
N MET A 816 -22.21 4.72 5.44
CA MET A 816 -23.38 4.91 6.30
C MET A 816 -24.56 4.03 5.86
N MET A 817 -24.55 3.49 4.63
CA MET A 817 -25.65 2.65 4.12
C MET A 817 -25.31 1.15 3.93
N SER A 818 -24.04 0.71 4.11
CA SER A 818 -23.64 -0.68 3.77
C SER A 818 -22.76 -1.44 4.77
N LYS A 819 -22.45 -0.89 5.96
CA LYS A 819 -22.32 -1.79 7.11
C LYS A 819 -23.74 -2.17 7.51
N ALA A 820 -23.97 -3.42 7.88
CA ALA A 820 -25.10 -3.78 8.73
C ALA A 820 -24.95 -3.12 10.12
N THR A 821 -24.83 -1.81 10.13
CA THR A 821 -25.21 -0.93 11.21
C THR A 821 -26.56 -0.43 10.76
N ILE A 822 -27.65 -0.82 11.42
CA ILE A 822 -28.98 -0.30 11.11
C ILE A 822 -28.90 1.22 11.40
N MET A 823 -28.62 2.03 10.37
CA MET A 823 -28.93 3.45 10.40
C MET A 823 -30.44 3.51 10.36
N LEU A 824 -31.02 3.81 11.51
CA LEU A 824 -32.45 4.01 11.65
C LEU A 824 -32.77 5.36 11.04
N ASP A 825 -33.12 5.34 9.77
CA ASP A 825 -33.65 6.51 9.07
C ASP A 825 -35.15 6.62 9.35
N SER A 826 -35.69 7.84 9.32
CA SER A 826 -37.13 8.12 9.32
C SER A 826 -37.82 7.64 8.04
N SER A 827 -37.06 7.36 6.99
CA SER A 827 -37.52 6.91 5.67
C SER A 827 -37.47 5.40 5.54
N ASN A 828 -38.54 4.78 5.03
CA ASN A 828 -38.58 3.36 4.75
C ASN A 828 -37.80 3.03 3.47
N LYS A 829 -36.63 2.41 3.65
CA LYS A 829 -35.70 2.07 2.57
C LYS A 829 -36.30 1.16 1.49
N PHE A 830 -37.18 0.22 1.87
CA PHE A 830 -37.84 -0.65 0.89
C PHE A 830 -38.74 0.15 -0.04
N ILE A 831 -39.52 1.09 0.50
CA ILE A 831 -40.38 1.98 -0.29
C ILE A 831 -39.53 2.86 -1.22
N THR A 832 -38.43 3.42 -0.72
CA THR A 832 -37.49 4.20 -1.52
C THR A 832 -36.98 3.40 -2.72
N GLU A 833 -36.42 2.21 -2.48
CA GLU A 833 -35.84 1.38 -3.53
C GLU A 833 -36.90 0.89 -4.54
N ALA A 834 -38.06 0.47 -4.06
CA ALA A 834 -39.14 -0.04 -4.91
C ALA A 834 -39.71 1.06 -5.83
N LEU A 835 -40.01 2.25 -5.30
CA LEU A 835 -40.52 3.36 -6.11
C LEU A 835 -39.46 3.94 -7.04
N SER A 836 -38.19 4.06 -6.58
CA SER A 836 -37.09 4.52 -7.44
C SER A 836 -36.92 3.63 -8.66
N ASN A 837 -36.92 2.31 -8.48
CA ASN A 837 -36.79 1.37 -9.59
C ASN A 837 -37.94 1.50 -10.60
N GLN A 838 -39.18 1.61 -10.11
CA GLN A 838 -40.34 1.70 -11.00
C GLN A 838 -40.40 3.03 -11.76
N PHE A 839 -40.11 4.15 -11.07
CA PHE A 839 -40.12 5.47 -11.70
C PHE A 839 -38.98 5.62 -12.71
N SER A 840 -37.78 5.09 -12.41
CA SER A 840 -36.67 5.09 -13.37
C SER A 840 -36.97 4.22 -14.59
N ASN A 841 -37.60 3.07 -14.41
CA ASN A 841 -37.99 2.19 -15.51
C ASN A 841 -39.05 2.83 -16.42
N ALA A 842 -40.04 3.50 -15.84
CA ALA A 842 -41.05 4.26 -16.57
C ALA A 842 -40.43 5.39 -17.42
N LEU A 843 -39.54 6.20 -16.83
CA LEU A 843 -38.86 7.30 -17.52
C LEU A 843 -37.90 6.81 -18.63
N ALA A 844 -37.32 5.62 -18.48
CA ALA A 844 -36.45 5.01 -19.48
C ALA A 844 -37.22 4.35 -20.64
N GLY A 845 -38.56 4.31 -20.60
CA GLY A 845 -39.38 3.62 -21.60
C GLY A 845 -39.27 2.09 -21.53
N ASN A 846 -38.79 1.55 -20.40
CA ASN A 846 -38.65 0.11 -20.20
C ASN A 846 -40.02 -0.54 -19.94
N ARG A 847 -40.09 -1.86 -20.13
CA ARG A 847 -41.31 -2.64 -19.82
C ARG A 847 -41.61 -2.54 -18.32
N LEU A 848 -42.79 -2.03 -17.96
CA LEU A 848 -43.26 -1.93 -16.58
C LEU A 848 -43.59 -3.33 -16.03
N GLU A 849 -43.04 -3.62 -14.85
CA GLU A 849 -43.23 -4.89 -14.14
C GLU A 849 -44.43 -4.78 -13.19
N SER A 850 -45.10 -5.92 -12.94
CA SER A 850 -46.15 -5.97 -11.94
C SER A 850 -45.57 -5.95 -10.53
N VAL A 851 -46.17 -5.16 -9.66
CA VAL A 851 -45.78 -4.95 -8.27
C VAL A 851 -46.90 -5.47 -7.36
N ASN A 852 -46.53 -6.31 -6.38
CA ASN A 852 -47.40 -6.75 -5.29
C ASN A 852 -46.53 -7.17 -4.09
N PHE A 853 -46.30 -6.25 -3.16
CA PHE A 853 -45.44 -6.45 -2.01
C PHE A 853 -46.18 -6.16 -0.71
N HIS A 854 -46.23 -7.15 0.19
CA HIS A 854 -46.71 -7.00 1.56
C HIS A 854 -45.53 -7.04 2.51
N PHE A 855 -45.37 -6.02 3.36
CA PHE A 855 -44.29 -5.99 4.34
C PHE A 855 -44.69 -5.23 5.60
N LYS A 856 -44.00 -5.50 6.70
CA LYS A 856 -44.16 -4.79 7.98
C LYS A 856 -42.86 -4.14 8.38
N ASP A 857 -42.93 -2.95 8.99
CA ASP A 857 -41.76 -2.31 9.56
C ASP A 857 -41.41 -2.86 10.96
N PHE A 858 -40.33 -2.34 11.55
CA PHE A 858 -39.88 -2.79 12.87
C PHE A 858 -40.88 -2.53 13.99
N ASP A 859 -41.79 -1.57 13.82
CA ASP A 859 -42.84 -1.25 14.78
C ASP A 859 -44.15 -2.01 14.53
N GLY A 860 -44.21 -2.85 13.49
CA GLY A 860 -45.37 -3.68 13.17
C GLY A 860 -46.41 -2.99 12.27
N VAL A 861 -46.09 -1.81 11.74
CA VAL A 861 -46.90 -1.10 10.76
C VAL A 861 -46.85 -1.85 9.44
N ALA A 862 -48.01 -2.17 8.88
CA ALA A 862 -48.12 -2.95 7.66
C ALA A 862 -48.24 -2.04 6.44
N TYR A 863 -47.59 -2.45 5.36
CA TYR A 863 -47.61 -1.78 4.08
C TYR A 863 -47.98 -2.75 2.97
N HIS A 864 -48.62 -2.22 1.94
CA HIS A 864 -48.85 -2.93 0.69
C HIS A 864 -48.52 -2.01 -0.48
N MET A 865 -47.70 -2.50 -1.41
CA MET A 865 -47.41 -1.82 -2.65
C MET A 865 -47.93 -2.67 -3.81
N SER A 866 -48.86 -2.16 -4.60
CA SER A 866 -49.57 -2.91 -5.63
C SER A 866 -49.84 -2.10 -6.90
N ASN A 867 -50.17 -2.77 -7.99
CA ASN A 867 -50.79 -2.12 -9.15
C ASN A 867 -52.32 -2.10 -8.95
N PRO A 868 -52.97 -0.94 -8.82
CA PRO A 868 -54.42 -0.88 -8.66
C PRO A 868 -55.13 -1.36 -9.94
N ASN A 869 -56.12 -2.24 -9.80
CA ASN A 869 -56.85 -2.86 -10.93
C ASN A 869 -55.94 -3.56 -11.96
N ASP A 870 -54.78 -4.09 -11.53
CA ASP A 870 -53.75 -4.67 -12.39
C ASP A 870 -53.17 -3.69 -13.45
N ASP A 871 -53.40 -2.39 -13.29
CA ASP A 871 -52.86 -1.35 -14.16
C ASP A 871 -51.37 -1.10 -13.84
N LYS A 872 -50.50 -1.62 -14.71
CA LYS A 872 -49.04 -1.49 -14.58
C LYS A 872 -48.54 -0.07 -14.70
N ASN A 873 -49.35 0.86 -15.20
CA ASN A 873 -49.00 2.28 -15.26
C ASN A 873 -49.25 2.99 -13.93
N LYS A 874 -49.83 2.32 -12.93
CA LYS A 874 -50.12 2.92 -11.62
C LYS A 874 -49.49 2.11 -10.51
N ILE A 875 -49.05 2.80 -9.47
CA ILE A 875 -48.56 2.17 -8.23
C ILE A 875 -49.38 2.72 -7.07
N MET A 876 -49.97 1.82 -6.31
CA MET A 876 -50.64 2.11 -5.06
C MET A 876 -49.73 1.73 -3.89
N LEU A 877 -49.51 2.64 -2.94
CA LEU A 877 -48.83 2.42 -1.68
C LEU A 877 -49.83 2.61 -0.54
N SER A 878 -50.19 1.52 0.11
CA SER A 878 -51.14 1.48 1.22
C SER A 878 -50.44 1.24 2.55
N ILE A 879 -50.92 1.87 3.63
CA ILE A 879 -50.39 1.74 4.99
C ILE A 879 -51.51 1.43 5.99
N TYR A 880 -51.25 0.49 6.89
CA TYR A 880 -52.13 0.15 8.01
C TYR A 880 -51.42 0.43 9.34
N LEU A 881 -52.07 1.24 10.16
CA LEU A 881 -51.68 1.68 11.49
C LEU A 881 -52.77 1.25 12.47
N SER A 882 -52.44 0.40 13.44
CA SER A 882 -53.42 -0.07 14.44
C SER A 882 -53.99 1.06 15.32
N TYR A 883 -53.29 2.19 15.40
CA TYR A 883 -53.61 3.38 16.19
C TYR A 883 -54.12 4.54 15.31
N TYR A 884 -54.60 4.25 14.10
CA TYR A 884 -55.04 5.28 13.17
C TYR A 884 -56.18 6.15 13.71
N GLU A 885 -57.18 5.55 14.38
CA GLU A 885 -58.32 6.27 14.96
C GLU A 885 -57.86 7.31 16.00
N GLU A 886 -56.86 6.98 16.82
CA GLU A 886 -56.27 7.91 17.77
C GLU A 886 -55.58 9.10 17.07
N LEU A 887 -54.92 8.85 15.92
CA LEU A 887 -54.33 9.93 15.11
C LEU A 887 -55.40 10.82 14.42
N GLN A 888 -56.61 10.30 14.18
CA GLN A 888 -57.70 11.09 13.60
C GLN A 888 -58.16 12.21 14.54
N GLU A 889 -58.16 11.98 15.85
CA GLU A 889 -58.43 13.01 16.86
C GLU A 889 -57.39 14.16 16.83
N HIS A 890 -56.23 13.91 16.23
CA HIS A 890 -55.12 14.85 16.10
C HIS A 890 -54.91 15.38 14.68
N GLY A 891 -55.85 15.15 13.76
CA GLY A 891 -55.85 15.82 12.44
C GLY A 891 -55.01 15.12 11.36
N ILE A 892 -54.78 13.81 11.47
CA ILE A 892 -54.04 13.05 10.43
C ILE A 892 -54.60 13.23 9.02
N ASN A 893 -55.94 13.27 8.86
CA ASN A 893 -56.57 13.36 7.55
C ASN A 893 -56.23 14.67 6.82
N GLU A 894 -56.31 15.80 7.53
CA GLU A 894 -55.95 17.12 7.00
C GLU A 894 -54.48 17.17 6.64
N ARG A 895 -53.62 16.62 7.51
CA ARG A 895 -52.19 16.57 7.28
C ARG A 895 -51.80 15.74 6.06
N ILE A 896 -52.35 14.53 5.92
CA ILE A 896 -52.03 13.66 4.79
C ILE A 896 -52.50 14.28 3.47
N ARG A 897 -53.67 14.94 3.48
CA ARG A 897 -54.13 15.73 2.32
C ARG A 897 -53.21 16.92 2.03
N GLN A 898 -52.70 17.63 3.04
CA GLN A 898 -51.73 18.72 2.85
C GLN A 898 -50.39 18.23 2.29
N GLU A 899 -49.90 17.08 2.75
CA GLU A 899 -48.57 16.57 2.40
C GLU A 899 -48.55 15.86 1.04
N TYR A 900 -49.60 15.09 0.74
CA TYR A 900 -49.68 14.20 -0.43
C TYR A 900 -50.73 14.61 -1.47
N GLY A 901 -51.65 15.52 -1.13
CA GLY A 901 -52.55 16.19 -2.07
C GLY A 901 -53.21 15.26 -3.09
N VAL A 902 -52.87 15.50 -4.37
CA VAL A 902 -53.40 14.78 -5.56
C VAL A 902 -53.10 13.28 -5.59
N TYR A 903 -52.14 12.81 -4.78
CA TYR A 903 -51.74 11.41 -4.76
C TYR A 903 -52.55 10.58 -3.76
N VAL A 904 -53.38 11.19 -2.90
CA VAL A 904 -54.17 10.45 -1.92
C VAL A 904 -55.39 9.83 -2.61
N ALA A 905 -55.57 8.52 -2.48
CA ALA A 905 -56.76 7.84 -2.99
C ALA A 905 -58.02 8.33 -2.26
N GLU A 906 -59.12 8.58 -2.99
CA GLU A 906 -60.40 8.98 -2.38
C GLU A 906 -60.94 7.90 -1.41
N ILE A 907 -60.74 6.63 -1.79
CA ILE A 907 -61.09 5.46 -0.98
C ILE A 907 -59.80 4.65 -0.79
N PRO A 908 -59.32 4.47 0.45
CA PRO A 908 -58.18 3.60 0.73
C PRO A 908 -58.44 2.16 0.33
N GLU A 909 -57.36 1.42 0.06
CA GLU A 909 -57.42 -0.01 -0.20
C GLU A 909 -58.06 -0.76 0.98
N PRO A 910 -58.92 -1.78 0.75
CA PRO A 910 -59.49 -2.58 1.83
C PRO A 910 -58.42 -3.10 2.79
N GLN A 911 -58.67 -3.00 4.10
CA GLN A 911 -57.76 -3.37 5.20
C GLN A 911 -56.61 -2.38 5.47
N TYR A 912 -56.49 -1.29 4.72
CA TYR A 912 -55.51 -0.23 4.94
C TYR A 912 -56.18 1.09 5.34
N ASN A 913 -55.45 1.97 6.03
CA ASN A 913 -56.00 3.25 6.50
C ASN A 913 -55.79 4.39 5.49
N ILE A 914 -54.64 4.40 4.80
CA ILE A 914 -54.29 5.41 3.79
C ILE A 914 -53.70 4.69 2.59
N SER A 915 -54.09 5.11 1.39
CA SER A 915 -53.49 4.67 0.13
C SER A 915 -53.07 5.87 -0.71
N LEU A 916 -51.85 5.81 -1.25
CA LEU A 916 -51.31 6.79 -2.18
C LEU A 916 -51.21 6.16 -3.56
N ILE A 917 -51.67 6.84 -4.61
CA ILE A 917 -51.62 6.37 -6.00
C ILE A 917 -50.70 7.28 -6.80
N TYR A 918 -49.74 6.67 -7.48
CA TYR A 918 -48.79 7.32 -8.37
C TYR A 918 -49.02 6.85 -9.80
N ASP A 919 -49.23 7.80 -10.71
CA ASP A 919 -49.32 7.53 -12.15
C ASP A 919 -47.92 7.59 -12.78
N LEU A 920 -47.48 6.49 -13.38
CA LEU A 920 -46.17 6.35 -14.01
C LEU A 920 -46.10 7.03 -15.38
N THR A 921 -47.24 7.46 -15.94
CA THR A 921 -47.29 8.24 -17.19
C THR A 921 -47.11 9.74 -16.95
N GLU A 922 -47.34 10.21 -15.72
CA GLU A 922 -47.29 11.62 -15.32
C GLU A 922 -46.33 11.86 -14.15
N ILE A 923 -45.10 11.34 -14.26
CA ILE A 923 -44.06 11.49 -13.22
C ILE A 923 -43.50 12.93 -13.23
N PRO A 924 -43.50 13.65 -12.09
CA PRO A 924 -42.97 15.01 -12.02
C PRO A 924 -41.44 15.05 -12.21
N GLN A 925 -40.92 16.18 -12.73
CA GLN A 925 -39.46 16.36 -12.95
C GLN A 925 -38.60 16.15 -11.69
N LYS A 926 -39.15 16.41 -10.49
CA LYS A 926 -38.49 16.17 -9.19
C LYS A 926 -39.11 14.98 -8.45
N TYR A 927 -39.16 13.82 -9.09
CA TYR A 927 -39.76 12.63 -8.50
C TYR A 927 -39.02 12.08 -7.28
N ASP A 928 -37.72 12.41 -7.11
CA ASP A 928 -36.94 12.06 -5.92
C ASP A 928 -37.58 12.61 -4.62
N ASP A 929 -38.10 13.84 -4.64
CA ASP A 929 -38.80 14.45 -3.50
C ASP A 929 -40.11 13.69 -3.18
N LEU A 930 -40.79 13.21 -4.23
CA LEU A 930 -42.02 12.43 -4.10
C LEU A 930 -41.77 11.06 -3.47
N ILE A 931 -40.71 10.37 -3.91
CA ILE A 931 -40.28 9.08 -3.34
C ILE A 931 -39.86 9.27 -1.89
N PHE A 932 -39.09 10.32 -1.59
CA PHE A 932 -38.67 10.62 -0.22
C PHE A 932 -39.87 10.88 0.70
N LYS A 933 -40.88 11.63 0.25
CA LYS A 933 -42.14 11.81 0.97
C LYS A 933 -42.91 10.50 1.16
N ALA A 934 -43.00 9.67 0.11
CA ALA A 934 -43.68 8.37 0.16
C ALA A 934 -43.03 7.44 1.19
N ALA A 935 -41.70 7.38 1.20
CA ALA A 935 -40.93 6.57 2.15
C ALA A 935 -41.13 7.01 3.62
N ARG A 936 -41.55 8.26 3.86
CA ARG A 936 -41.81 8.83 5.19
C ARG A 936 -43.29 8.83 5.57
N LEU A 937 -44.13 8.05 4.89
CA LEU A 937 -45.58 8.01 5.11
C LEU A 937 -45.97 7.82 6.59
N LYS A 938 -45.36 6.86 7.28
CA LYS A 938 -45.61 6.66 8.72
C LYS A 938 -45.16 7.84 9.58
N ARG A 939 -43.97 8.39 9.32
CA ARG A 939 -43.47 9.58 10.02
C ARG A 939 -44.46 10.73 9.86
N ASN A 940 -44.95 10.95 8.63
CA ASN A 940 -45.90 11.99 8.33
C ASN A 940 -47.28 11.74 8.96
N CYS A 941 -47.69 10.47 9.14
CA CYS A 941 -48.88 10.14 9.93
C CYS A 941 -48.71 10.56 11.40
N LEU A 942 -47.62 10.13 12.05
CA LEU A 942 -47.32 10.41 13.46
C LEU A 942 -47.11 11.90 13.75
N ALA A 943 -46.57 12.61 12.78
CA ALA A 943 -46.24 14.02 12.93
C ALA A 943 -47.49 14.89 13.18
N SER A 944 -48.70 14.45 12.76
CA SER A 944 -49.98 15.14 13.04
C SER A 944 -50.15 15.46 14.52
N VAL A 945 -49.78 14.52 15.39
CA VAL A 945 -49.78 14.69 16.84
C VAL A 945 -48.75 15.74 17.25
N PHE A 946 -47.49 15.57 16.85
CA PHE A 946 -46.44 16.48 17.30
C PHE A 946 -46.66 17.93 16.88
N GLU A 947 -47.07 18.18 15.63
CA GLU A 947 -47.31 19.54 15.14
C GLU A 947 -48.45 20.23 15.88
N LYS A 948 -49.56 19.51 16.13
CA LYS A 948 -50.70 20.05 16.91
C LYS A 948 -50.27 20.53 18.29
N TYR A 949 -49.45 19.75 19.01
CA TYR A 949 -48.98 20.13 20.35
C TYR A 949 -47.85 21.16 20.32
N PHE A 950 -47.02 21.19 19.27
CA PHE A 950 -46.04 22.24 19.08
C PHE A 950 -46.73 23.59 18.82
N GLU A 951 -47.85 23.59 18.10
CA GLU A 951 -48.68 24.78 17.88
C GLU A 951 -49.38 25.26 19.14
N PHE A 952 -49.90 24.36 19.98
CA PHE A 952 -50.44 24.73 21.30
C PHE A 952 -49.39 25.45 22.15
N GLN A 953 -48.15 24.95 22.16
CA GLN A 953 -47.05 25.62 22.84
C GLN A 953 -46.72 26.98 22.20
N GLU A 954 -46.70 27.07 20.86
CA GLU A 954 -46.42 28.33 20.14
C GLU A 954 -47.47 29.41 20.43
N ARG A 955 -48.74 29.03 20.58
CA ARG A 955 -49.86 29.93 20.93
C ARG A 955 -49.95 30.24 22.43
N GLY A 956 -49.24 29.48 23.26
CA GLY A 956 -49.31 29.60 24.72
C GLY A 956 -50.52 28.91 25.35
N ASP A 957 -51.22 28.06 24.61
CA ASP A 957 -52.44 27.36 25.02
C ASP A 957 -52.10 26.22 26.00
N ALA A 958 -52.01 26.54 27.30
CA ALA A 958 -51.79 25.56 28.36
C ALA A 958 -53.11 24.92 28.82
N GLY A 959 -53.11 23.61 29.11
CA GLY A 959 -54.26 22.90 29.69
C GLY A 959 -55.09 22.07 28.70
N GLN A 960 -54.61 21.87 27.47
CA GLN A 960 -55.21 20.93 26.52
C GLN A 960 -55.03 19.48 27.00
N ASN A 961 -56.00 18.62 26.68
CA ASN A 961 -55.89 17.18 26.95
C ASN A 961 -54.63 16.62 26.28
N ARG A 962 -53.89 15.76 26.99
CA ARG A 962 -52.72 15.08 26.43
C ARG A 962 -53.12 14.09 25.33
N ALA A 963 -52.26 13.93 24.34
CA ALA A 963 -52.40 12.83 23.39
C ALA A 963 -51.97 11.53 24.08
N VAL A 964 -52.71 10.46 23.81
CA VAL A 964 -52.38 9.10 24.27
C VAL A 964 -52.42 8.21 23.04
N ILE A 965 -51.26 7.81 22.53
CA ILE A 965 -51.14 7.04 21.29
C ILE A 965 -50.57 5.66 21.60
N HIS A 966 -51.36 4.61 21.41
CA HIS A 966 -50.96 3.21 21.54
C HIS A 966 -50.27 2.74 20.26
N TYR A 967 -49.08 3.29 20.01
CA TYR A 967 -48.34 3.03 18.78
C TYR A 967 -47.86 1.57 18.66
N ARG A 968 -48.03 0.77 19.73
CA ARG A 968 -47.97 -0.70 19.78
C ARG A 968 -48.91 -1.27 20.85
N GLU A 969 -49.14 -2.59 20.80
CA GLU A 969 -49.96 -3.33 21.78
C GLU A 969 -49.56 -3.10 23.25
N ASP A 970 -48.25 -2.96 23.52
CA ASP A 970 -47.72 -2.80 24.89
C ASP A 970 -46.93 -1.51 25.13
N GLU A 971 -46.90 -0.58 24.17
CA GLU A 971 -46.19 0.69 24.30
C GLU A 971 -47.08 1.88 23.91
N THR A 972 -47.09 2.89 24.77
CA THR A 972 -47.87 4.12 24.63
C THR A 972 -46.94 5.34 24.55
N MET A 973 -47.31 6.29 23.70
CA MET A 973 -46.70 7.60 23.58
C MET A 973 -47.67 8.66 24.12
N TYR A 974 -47.19 9.52 25.01
CA TYR A 974 -47.95 10.63 25.58
C TYR A 974 -47.37 11.96 25.11
N VAL A 975 -48.21 12.89 24.68
CA VAL A 975 -47.77 14.24 24.30
C VAL A 975 -48.61 15.28 25.04
N GLU A 976 -47.96 16.20 25.74
CA GLU A 976 -48.62 17.28 26.49
C GLU A 976 -47.91 18.61 26.20
N ALA A 977 -48.69 19.67 25.97
CA ALA A 977 -48.18 21.01 25.73
C ALA A 977 -48.47 21.91 26.94
N LYS A 978 -47.46 22.72 27.30
CA LYS A 978 -47.57 23.85 28.22
C LYS A 978 -47.09 25.10 27.48
N SER A 979 -47.32 26.27 28.06
CA SER A 979 -46.93 27.55 27.43
C SER A 979 -45.42 27.67 27.18
N ASP A 980 -44.58 27.03 28.00
CA ASP A 980 -43.13 27.14 27.94
C ASP A 980 -42.42 25.89 27.35
N ARG A 981 -43.14 24.78 27.13
CA ARG A 981 -42.55 23.51 26.68
C ARG A 981 -43.59 22.51 26.16
N VAL A 982 -43.13 21.54 25.38
CA VAL A 982 -43.87 20.32 25.04
C VAL A 982 -43.17 19.13 25.69
N THR A 983 -43.93 18.24 26.31
CA THR A 983 -43.41 17.01 26.94
C THR A 983 -43.87 15.81 26.14
N VAL A 984 -42.93 14.99 25.71
CA VAL A 984 -43.20 13.73 24.99
C VAL A 984 -42.68 12.56 25.82
N ILE A 985 -43.56 11.63 26.18
CA ILE A 985 -43.21 10.49 27.03
C ILE A 985 -43.46 9.20 26.26
N PHE A 986 -42.42 8.39 26.09
CA PHE A 986 -42.52 7.03 25.55
C PHE A 986 -42.46 6.02 26.69
N SER A 987 -43.46 5.14 26.79
CA SER A 987 -43.29 3.89 27.55
C SER A 987 -42.62 2.86 26.65
N THR A 988 -41.59 2.18 27.16
CA THR A 988 -40.94 1.08 26.45
C THR A 988 -40.85 -0.16 27.32
N VAL A 989 -41.04 -1.32 26.70
CA VAL A 989 -41.03 -2.61 27.38
C VAL A 989 -39.69 -3.30 27.16
N PHE A 990 -39.08 -3.78 28.24
CA PHE A 990 -37.87 -4.60 28.22
C PHE A 990 -38.22 -6.03 28.64
N ASN A 991 -38.08 -6.96 27.71
CA ASN A 991 -38.49 -8.36 27.90
C ASN A 991 -37.46 -9.21 28.67
N ASP A 992 -36.19 -8.77 28.75
CA ASP A 992 -35.09 -9.50 29.37
C ASP A 992 -34.44 -8.62 30.47
N PRO A 993 -34.17 -9.16 31.67
CA PRO A 993 -33.38 -8.47 32.71
C PRO A 993 -32.09 -7.81 32.20
N ALA A 994 -31.41 -8.39 31.21
CA ALA A 994 -30.23 -7.80 30.60
C ALA A 994 -30.55 -6.56 29.74
N ASP A 995 -31.71 -6.52 29.08
CA ASP A 995 -32.17 -5.33 28.32
C ASP A 995 -32.49 -4.18 29.28
N ILE A 996 -33.08 -4.48 30.44
CA ILE A 996 -33.33 -3.48 31.49
C ILE A 996 -32.02 -2.83 31.93
N ILE A 997 -30.97 -3.62 32.19
CA ILE A 997 -29.67 -3.11 32.63
C ILE A 997 -29.01 -2.26 31.54
N ILE A 998 -28.93 -2.77 30.30
CA ILE A 998 -28.28 -2.07 29.19
C ILE A 998 -29.06 -0.81 28.83
N GLY A 999 -30.39 -0.89 28.77
CA GLY A 999 -31.28 0.25 28.54
C GLY A 999 -31.12 1.32 29.61
N LYS A 1000 -31.07 0.92 30.89
CA LYS A 1000 -30.82 1.84 32.01
C LYS A 1000 -29.48 2.57 31.88
N ILE A 1001 -28.40 1.85 31.60
CA ILE A 1001 -27.06 2.47 31.41
C ILE A 1001 -27.07 3.43 30.22
N PHE A 1002 -27.66 3.00 29.10
CA PHE A 1002 -27.76 3.82 27.88
C PHE A 1002 -28.52 5.12 28.14
N LEU A 1003 -29.68 5.06 28.81
CA LEU A 1003 -30.51 6.22 29.11
C LEU A 1003 -29.91 7.10 30.22
N GLN A 1004 -29.17 6.53 31.18
CA GLN A 1004 -28.41 7.28 32.18
C GLN A 1004 -27.27 8.11 31.54
N GLU A 1005 -26.58 7.56 30.52
CA GLU A 1005 -25.58 8.32 29.76
C GLU A 1005 -26.21 9.48 28.98
N ILE A 1006 -27.40 9.28 28.40
CA ILE A 1006 -28.16 10.34 27.72
C ILE A 1006 -28.57 11.43 28.71
N HIS A 1007 -28.92 11.06 29.95
CA HIS A 1007 -29.25 12.00 31.02
C HIS A 1007 -28.01 12.78 31.52
N GLY A 1008 -26.86 12.12 31.65
CA GLY A 1008 -25.64 12.67 32.27
C GLY A 1008 -24.77 13.56 31.37
N LYS A 1009 -24.87 13.45 30.04
CA LYS A 1009 -24.08 14.25 29.09
C LYS A 1009 -24.91 15.31 28.39
N ARG A 1010 -24.97 16.52 28.95
CA ARG A 1010 -25.26 17.73 28.15
C ARG A 1010 -24.01 18.07 27.33
N ALA A 1011 -23.79 17.36 26.22
CA ALA A 1011 -22.73 17.68 25.27
C ALA A 1011 -22.93 19.07 24.61
N SER A 1012 -24.16 19.59 24.63
CA SER A 1012 -24.52 20.93 24.18
C SER A 1012 -25.57 21.54 25.10
N GLN A 1013 -25.50 22.86 25.31
CA GLN A 1013 -26.55 23.65 26.00
C GLN A 1013 -27.88 23.69 25.22
N THR A 1014 -27.87 23.25 23.96
CA THR A 1014 -29.02 23.30 23.06
C THR A 1014 -29.87 22.02 23.03
N ALA A 1015 -29.45 20.92 23.63
CA ALA A 1015 -30.19 19.65 23.61
C ALA A 1015 -31.42 19.65 24.56
N PRO A 1016 -32.51 18.92 24.23
CA PRO A 1016 -33.65 18.77 25.12
C PRO A 1016 -33.27 17.94 26.36
N GLN A 1017 -33.96 18.19 27.47
CA GLN A 1017 -33.77 17.39 28.67
C GLN A 1017 -34.48 16.05 28.49
N VAL A 1018 -33.76 14.97 28.76
CA VAL A 1018 -34.30 13.60 28.74
C VAL A 1018 -34.29 13.05 30.16
N ILE A 1019 -35.43 12.55 30.61
CA ILE A 1019 -35.60 11.94 31.94
C ILE A 1019 -36.00 10.49 31.73
N PHE A 1020 -35.42 9.58 32.52
CA PHE A 1020 -35.74 8.17 32.49
C PHE A 1020 -36.18 7.68 33.87
N SER A 1021 -37.24 6.91 33.90
CA SER A 1021 -37.78 6.23 35.08
C SER A 1021 -38.09 4.78 34.72
N LEU A 1022 -37.85 3.84 35.64
CA LEU A 1022 -38.08 2.42 35.45
C LEU A 1022 -39.05 1.94 36.52
N GLY A 1023 -40.01 1.08 36.17
CA GLY A 1023 -40.98 0.52 37.12
C GLY A 1023 -42.19 1.43 37.34
N GLU A 1024 -41.94 2.72 37.55
CA GLU A 1024 -42.96 3.71 37.87
C GLU A 1024 -43.07 4.80 36.79
N PRO A 1025 -44.30 5.23 36.46
CA PRO A 1025 -44.51 6.36 35.55
C PRO A 1025 -44.04 7.69 36.17
N PRO A 1026 -43.56 8.64 35.35
CA PRO A 1026 -43.13 9.95 35.82
C PRO A 1026 -44.30 10.75 36.42
N LEU A 1027 -44.00 11.78 37.22
CA LEU A 1027 -44.99 12.57 37.96
C LEU A 1027 -46.09 13.14 37.04
N GLU A 1028 -45.72 13.50 35.82
CA GLU A 1028 -46.59 13.99 34.75
C GLU A 1028 -47.71 13.00 34.37
N LEU A 1029 -47.50 11.70 34.62
CA LEU A 1029 -48.43 10.60 34.31
C LEU A 1029 -49.20 10.05 35.54
N LYS A 1030 -49.08 10.65 36.73
CA LYS A 1030 -49.73 10.17 37.97
C LYS A 1030 -51.26 9.98 37.88
N ASN A 1031 -51.94 10.76 37.05
CA ASN A 1031 -53.39 10.70 36.86
C ASN A 1031 -53.78 10.04 35.52
N SER A 1032 -52.99 9.08 35.04
CA SER A 1032 -53.23 8.40 33.76
C SER A 1032 -53.22 6.88 33.92
N ASN A 1033 -53.70 6.16 32.90
CA ASN A 1033 -53.72 4.69 32.86
C ASN A 1033 -52.34 4.08 32.57
N ALA A 1034 -51.25 4.78 32.93
CA ALA A 1034 -49.88 4.35 32.69
C ALA A 1034 -49.56 3.06 33.50
N ARG A 1035 -49.04 2.04 32.83
CA ARG A 1035 -48.73 0.73 33.43
C ARG A 1035 -47.58 0.80 34.45
N ILE A 1036 -47.73 0.13 35.58
CA ILE A 1036 -46.68 -0.01 36.60
C ILE A 1036 -46.14 -1.43 36.55
N SER A 1037 -44.87 -1.61 36.18
CA SER A 1037 -44.21 -2.92 36.09
C SER A 1037 -42.69 -2.77 35.99
N GLU A 1038 -41.93 -3.65 36.66
CA GLU A 1038 -40.46 -3.64 36.68
C GLU A 1038 -39.81 -3.72 35.28
N GLY A 1039 -40.50 -4.29 34.30
CA GLY A 1039 -40.04 -4.39 32.90
C GLY A 1039 -40.35 -3.17 32.03
N ILE A 1040 -41.02 -2.14 32.56
CA ILE A 1040 -41.42 -0.95 31.80
C ILE A 1040 -40.55 0.24 32.16
N GLY A 1041 -40.00 0.89 31.13
CA GLY A 1041 -39.27 2.14 31.24
C GLY A 1041 -40.04 3.30 30.62
N TYR A 1042 -40.03 4.46 31.27
CA TYR A 1042 -40.59 5.70 30.77
C TYR A 1042 -39.48 6.67 30.41
N VAL A 1043 -39.45 7.11 29.15
CA VAL A 1043 -38.50 8.11 28.64
C VAL A 1043 -39.24 9.39 28.31
N THR A 1044 -38.91 10.46 29.03
CA THR A 1044 -39.55 11.77 28.94
C THR A 1044 -38.62 12.77 28.27
N PHE A 1045 -39.04 13.32 27.13
CA PHE A 1045 -38.39 14.42 26.43
C PHE A 1045 -39.07 15.73 26.77
N VAL A 1046 -38.30 16.69 27.29
CA VAL A 1046 -38.75 18.05 27.58
C VAL A 1046 -38.27 18.99 26.47
N LEU A 1047 -39.18 19.39 25.60
CA LEU A 1047 -38.94 20.18 24.40
C LEU A 1047 -39.29 21.65 24.65
N LEU A 1048 -38.26 22.48 24.84
CA LEU A 1048 -38.37 23.95 24.86
C LEU A 1048 -38.72 24.55 23.48
N PRO A 1049 -39.14 25.84 23.39
CA PRO A 1049 -39.58 26.48 22.14
C PRO A 1049 -38.55 26.41 21.00
N LYS A 1050 -37.26 26.37 21.35
CA LYS A 1050 -36.16 26.20 20.38
C LYS A 1050 -36.18 24.85 19.64
N HIS A 1051 -36.85 23.83 20.17
CA HIS A 1051 -36.97 22.50 19.56
C HIS A 1051 -38.29 22.31 18.78
N THR A 1052 -39.30 23.13 19.07
CA THR A 1052 -40.65 23.04 18.49
C THR A 1052 -40.91 24.10 17.43
N CYS A 1053 -40.04 25.13 17.33
CA CYS A 1053 -40.15 26.19 16.35
C CYS A 1053 -40.02 25.69 14.92
N LYS A 1054 -40.53 26.46 13.95
CA LYS A 1054 -40.60 26.07 12.54
C LYS A 1054 -39.27 25.63 11.92
N ALA A 1055 -38.15 26.19 12.37
CA ALA A 1055 -36.82 25.84 11.86
C ALA A 1055 -36.32 24.46 12.33
N SER A 1056 -36.75 23.97 13.49
CA SER A 1056 -36.25 22.74 14.10
C SER A 1056 -37.31 21.63 14.24
N ARG A 1057 -38.60 21.98 14.08
CA ARG A 1057 -39.72 21.06 14.33
C ARG A 1057 -39.62 19.76 13.55
N ASP A 1058 -39.25 19.81 12.26
CA ASP A 1058 -39.20 18.61 11.42
C ASP A 1058 -38.13 17.63 11.88
N ASN A 1059 -36.95 18.14 12.19
CA ASN A 1059 -35.85 17.34 12.72
C ASN A 1059 -36.20 16.77 14.10
N THR A 1060 -36.87 17.55 14.95
CA THR A 1060 -37.35 17.07 16.25
C THR A 1060 -38.35 15.92 16.09
N ILE A 1061 -39.30 16.06 15.17
CA ILE A 1061 -40.29 15.01 14.84
C ILE A 1061 -39.59 13.75 14.33
N ASP A 1062 -38.56 13.88 13.50
CA ASP A 1062 -37.80 12.74 12.99
C ASP A 1062 -37.13 11.96 14.10
N LEU A 1063 -36.42 12.67 14.97
CA LEU A 1063 -35.71 12.07 16.11
C LEU A 1063 -36.68 11.39 17.09
N LEU A 1064 -37.84 12.01 17.36
CA LEU A 1064 -38.88 11.41 18.20
C LEU A 1064 -39.48 10.16 17.54
N SER A 1065 -39.73 10.20 16.23
CA SER A 1065 -40.34 9.10 15.48
C SER A 1065 -39.45 7.85 15.42
N ILE A 1066 -38.13 8.02 15.40
CA ILE A 1066 -37.17 6.89 15.36
C ILE A 1066 -36.64 6.48 16.75
N PHE A 1067 -36.95 7.22 17.80
CA PHE A 1067 -36.33 7.08 19.12
C PHE A 1067 -36.40 5.65 19.66
N ARG A 1068 -37.59 5.04 19.61
CA ARG A 1068 -37.78 3.67 20.09
C ARG A 1068 -36.86 2.71 19.35
N SER A 1069 -36.89 2.73 18.02
CA SER A 1069 -36.09 1.84 17.20
C SER A 1069 -34.60 2.03 17.51
N TYR A 1070 -34.19 3.28 17.77
CA TYR A 1070 -32.82 3.64 18.14
C TYR A 1070 -32.40 3.00 19.46
N LEU A 1071 -33.23 3.15 20.50
CA LEU A 1071 -32.99 2.56 21.81
C LEU A 1071 -32.83 1.02 21.72
N HIS A 1072 -33.80 0.33 21.12
CA HIS A 1072 -33.80 -1.13 21.03
C HIS A 1072 -32.67 -1.68 20.15
N TYR A 1073 -32.32 -0.97 19.08
CA TYR A 1073 -31.18 -1.32 18.24
C TYR A 1073 -29.86 -1.25 19.02
N HIS A 1074 -29.64 -0.17 19.78
CA HIS A 1074 -28.42 -0.01 20.56
C HIS A 1074 -28.30 -1.02 21.71
N ILE A 1075 -29.42 -1.42 22.32
CA ILE A 1075 -29.43 -2.49 23.31
C ILE A 1075 -28.99 -3.82 22.68
N LYS A 1076 -29.60 -4.21 21.55
CA LYS A 1076 -29.22 -5.43 20.81
C LYS A 1076 -27.76 -5.38 20.34
N GLY A 1077 -27.30 -4.24 19.82
CA GLY A 1077 -25.92 -4.04 19.38
C GLY A 1077 -24.91 -4.20 20.51
N THR A 1078 -25.19 -3.63 21.68
CA THR A 1078 -24.36 -3.78 22.88
C THR A 1078 -24.30 -5.24 23.34
N LYS A 1079 -25.43 -5.94 23.37
CA LYS A 1079 -25.48 -7.37 23.70
C LYS A 1079 -24.58 -8.19 22.75
N ALA A 1080 -24.72 -7.99 21.44
CA ALA A 1080 -23.90 -8.68 20.43
C ALA A 1080 -22.40 -8.36 20.58
N PHE A 1081 -22.06 -7.11 20.86
CA PHE A 1081 -20.68 -6.69 21.10
C PHE A 1081 -20.07 -7.37 22.34
N ILE A 1082 -20.79 -7.37 23.47
CA ILE A 1082 -20.34 -8.02 24.71
C ILE A 1082 -20.14 -9.52 24.47
N GLN A 1083 -21.11 -10.19 23.82
CA GLN A 1083 -21.01 -11.62 23.50
C GLN A 1083 -19.80 -11.92 22.60
N SER A 1084 -19.57 -11.11 21.56
CA SER A 1084 -18.41 -11.25 20.67
C SER A 1084 -17.08 -11.12 21.42
N ARG A 1085 -16.98 -10.14 22.31
CA ARG A 1085 -15.77 -9.93 23.13
C ARG A 1085 -15.56 -11.05 24.14
N MET A 1086 -16.62 -11.55 24.77
CA MET A 1086 -16.56 -12.70 25.67
C MET A 1086 -16.09 -13.95 24.93
N ARG A 1087 -16.63 -14.25 23.75
CA ARG A 1087 -16.16 -15.37 22.90
C ARG A 1087 -14.68 -15.25 22.56
N SER A 1088 -14.23 -14.06 22.16
CA SER A 1088 -12.81 -13.80 21.85
C SER A 1088 -11.89 -14.06 23.07
N LYS A 1089 -12.29 -13.62 24.26
CA LYS A 1089 -11.54 -13.93 25.50
C LYS A 1089 -11.57 -15.41 25.86
N THR A 1090 -12.70 -16.09 25.67
CA THR A 1090 -12.80 -17.54 25.88
C THR A 1090 -11.90 -18.31 24.91
N ASP A 1091 -11.83 -17.89 23.64
CA ASP A 1091 -10.92 -18.49 22.65
C ASP A 1091 -9.45 -18.30 23.03
N GLU A 1092 -9.10 -17.12 23.54
CA GLU A 1092 -7.75 -16.84 24.05
C GLU A 1092 -7.41 -17.70 25.27
N PHE A 1093 -8.35 -17.84 26.20
CA PHE A 1093 -8.21 -18.71 27.37
C PHE A 1093 -8.09 -20.20 26.98
N LEU A 1094 -8.88 -20.66 26.00
CA LEU A 1094 -8.79 -22.01 25.45
C LEU A 1094 -7.44 -22.28 24.79
N LYS A 1095 -6.85 -21.29 24.10
CA LYS A 1095 -5.48 -21.41 23.55
C LYS A 1095 -4.44 -21.58 24.66
N ILE A 1096 -4.59 -20.87 25.78
CA ILE A 1096 -3.70 -21.02 26.95
C ILE A 1096 -3.84 -22.42 27.55
N LEU A 1097 -5.07 -22.89 27.78
CA LEU A 1097 -5.33 -24.24 28.30
C LEU A 1097 -4.80 -25.33 27.36
N ASN A 1098 -4.97 -25.18 26.05
CA ASN A 1098 -4.47 -26.13 25.07
C ASN A 1098 -2.94 -26.14 24.96
N ARG A 1099 -2.26 -25.02 25.26
CA ARG A 1099 -0.80 -24.96 25.40
C ARG A 1099 -0.30 -25.59 26.71
N ALA A 1100 -1.12 -25.56 27.75
CA ALA A 1100 -0.81 -26.14 29.05
C ALA A 1100 -1.07 -27.65 29.13
N LYS A 1101 -1.72 -28.26 28.11
CA LYS A 1101 -1.85 -29.71 28.04
C LYS A 1101 -0.47 -30.33 27.72
N PRO A 1102 0.03 -31.25 28.55
CA PRO A 1102 1.26 -31.97 28.22
C PRO A 1102 1.07 -32.68 26.87
N LYS A 1103 2.08 -32.59 26.00
CA LYS A 1103 2.07 -33.25 24.70
C LYS A 1103 1.91 -34.75 24.92
N VAL A 1104 0.80 -35.33 24.47
CA VAL A 1104 0.68 -36.78 24.36
C VAL A 1104 1.64 -37.20 23.25
N ILE A 1105 2.76 -37.82 23.63
CA ILE A 1105 3.70 -38.42 22.69
C ILE A 1105 2.98 -39.63 22.07
N PRO A 1106 2.78 -39.68 20.74
CA PRO A 1106 2.19 -40.86 20.13
C PRO A 1106 3.22 -41.99 20.12
N GLU A 1107 2.91 -43.11 20.78
CA GLU A 1107 3.72 -44.33 20.73
C GLU A 1107 3.88 -44.79 19.27
N ARG A 1108 5.13 -44.85 18.79
CA ARG A 1108 5.45 -45.52 17.53
C ARG A 1108 5.78 -46.98 17.81
N LYS A 1109 4.91 -47.89 17.36
CA LYS A 1109 5.20 -49.33 17.31
C LYS A 1109 6.03 -49.65 16.07
N THR A 1110 7.10 -50.43 16.25
CA THR A 1110 7.83 -51.04 15.13
C THR A 1110 7.07 -52.24 14.58
N ILE A 1111 7.38 -52.65 13.34
CA ILE A 1111 6.75 -53.79 12.64
C ILE A 1111 6.93 -55.13 13.41
N MET A 1112 7.84 -55.20 14.39
CA MET A 1112 8.01 -56.35 15.29
C MET A 1112 7.40 -56.16 16.70
N GLY A 1113 6.57 -55.14 16.90
CA GLY A 1113 5.77 -54.99 18.12
C GLY A 1113 6.51 -54.55 19.39
N ARG A 1114 7.73 -54.01 19.30
CA ARG A 1114 8.45 -53.44 20.46
C ARG A 1114 8.37 -51.92 20.49
N THR A 1115 7.98 -51.39 21.65
CA THR A 1115 7.86 -49.97 22.01
C THR A 1115 9.16 -49.49 22.67
N PHE A 1116 9.62 -48.28 22.34
CA PHE A 1116 10.67 -47.58 23.09
C PHE A 1116 10.05 -46.34 23.73
N GLU A 1117 10.10 -46.27 25.06
CA GLU A 1117 9.92 -45.02 25.79
C GLU A 1117 11.24 -44.24 25.75
N LYS A 1118 11.15 -42.97 25.36
CA LYS A 1118 12.25 -42.01 25.49
C LYS A 1118 11.88 -41.10 26.65
N GLU A 1119 12.48 -41.32 27.81
CA GLU A 1119 12.34 -40.42 28.95
C GLU A 1119 13.04 -39.08 28.63
N GLU A 1120 12.33 -37.97 28.83
CA GLU A 1120 12.87 -36.61 28.98
C GLU A 1120 12.63 -36.13 30.41
#